data_AF-A0A1M7C6J3-F1
#
_entry.id   AF-A0A1M7C6J3-F1
#
_cell.length_a   1.000
_cell.length_b   1.000
_cell.length_c   1.000
_cell.angle_alpha   90.00
_cell.angle_beta   90.00
_cell.angle_gamma   90.00
#
_symmetry.space_group_name_H-M   'P 1'
#
loop_
_entity.id
_entity.type
_entity.pdbx_description
1 polymer ?
#
loop_
_entity_poly.entity_id
_entity_poly.type
_entity_poly.pdbx_seq_one_letter_code
_entity_poly.pdbx_strand_id
1 'polypeptide(L)'
;MNCVESENSFIKSLSALSKEEFEHRCRRLHNVLDENDLSSSSSGSHKGTDPIPLVISSEEWSILEAGVAQRARLFNALAHDIYGDQTLWKKGKLPAALLFANPDFMQVAWKVKPAGGIFVNLSSTDVARLEDGSFVAIADHLQVPEGLGRALENRIGVSRAFPELFRSMRTERLAGFFKKLLDGLDAMHEDINAQDPRGDSGKVVLLASGPDNPRRAEDAMLARYLGIPLVENDDLAVRNLQVYMKTLMGLKKIGTIFRRVEDGMCDPLELRIDSGEGAVGLISTVRAGNVAIGNFLGTGVLETPMFKPFLPEICKELLGEELLLKDVETVWLGNANDIDRVLAEPEKWIFKKAFRDAGNFKEPEPKAYASMTTTAQLALLQAIENSPEQWVAEKSVDLATVLAHRPGDVSSSASIEPAVSLMRFFAVNTAKETSVMPGGLGIFQFIDKNLANSAAASISKAHILERDVGEKDIWVLSERPVAHFSLLAPADQAITPSRAGGDLPSRAAENLYRLGRDLSASNMMARIARGIAVRLSDESWTEMPELPWILKAGLSDESLARMAQDPENALRYFILRKDNRNGMQCVLTEIRDLAVQLRDRISEDLWLYLNGFGVAEMPAGAGAASLLPYLKAVLSDSAAVAGLAADSMTRGHEWRFLEIGRQIECAIRTLQLIKSLLSTAPAEEIANLRLLQAVLEIGDGLMTYHRRYGGRLQVVPVLDLLLSDESNPRSVAYQIARLREETEHLPGNLQGEAAFSPLDLELMRVLTDLRLANIESLAGTIGYQRENLTRLVDEQIKNVEHIAEIISRLYLNHAPRAGVIHATTTEVSEV
;
A
#
# COMPACT_ATOMS: atom_id res chain seq x y z
N MET A 1 21.72 -5.95 38.16
CA MET A 1 20.84 -6.60 39.16
C MET A 1 19.38 -6.22 38.97
N ASN A 2 19.03 -4.94 38.73
CA ASN A 2 17.63 -4.51 38.53
C ASN A 2 16.96 -5.00 37.23
N CYS A 3 17.70 -5.15 36.12
CA CYS A 3 17.17 -5.67 34.83
C CYS A 3 16.62 -7.10 34.95
N VAL A 4 17.25 -7.92 35.82
CA VAL A 4 16.81 -9.28 36.13
C VAL A 4 15.48 -9.25 36.90
N GLU A 5 15.20 -8.23 37.69
CA GLU A 5 13.94 -8.11 38.45
C GLU A 5 12.74 -7.71 37.57
N SER A 6 12.92 -6.80 36.61
CA SER A 6 11.84 -6.38 35.68
C SER A 6 11.47 -7.47 34.69
N GLU A 7 12.45 -8.16 34.10
CA GLU A 7 12.21 -9.34 33.27
C GLU A 7 11.61 -10.48 34.10
N ASN A 8 12.06 -10.68 35.36
CA ASN A 8 11.44 -11.65 36.26
C ASN A 8 9.98 -11.33 36.59
N SER A 9 9.59 -10.04 36.67
CA SER A 9 8.19 -9.65 36.89
C SER A 9 7.31 -10.00 35.69
N PHE A 10 7.80 -9.75 34.47
CA PHE A 10 7.13 -10.16 33.24
C PHE A 10 7.03 -11.69 33.15
N ILE A 11 8.14 -12.40 33.35
CA ILE A 11 8.19 -13.88 33.30
C ILE A 11 7.27 -14.49 34.35
N LYS A 12 7.23 -13.96 35.58
CA LYS A 12 6.29 -14.40 36.62
C LYS A 12 4.84 -14.22 36.19
N SER A 13 4.51 -13.06 35.62
CA SER A 13 3.15 -12.75 35.16
C SER A 13 2.75 -13.59 33.94
N LEU A 14 3.70 -13.87 33.05
CA LEU A 14 3.51 -14.78 31.91
C LEU A 14 3.32 -16.22 32.37
N SER A 15 4.11 -16.67 33.35
CA SER A 15 4.02 -18.02 33.93
C SER A 15 2.72 -18.28 34.70
N ALA A 16 1.97 -17.23 35.04
CA ALA A 16 0.64 -17.35 35.63
C ALA A 16 -0.44 -17.71 34.61
N LEU A 17 -0.19 -17.55 33.31
CA LEU A 17 -1.10 -17.97 32.25
C LEU A 17 -0.93 -19.47 31.97
N SER A 18 -2.03 -20.19 31.75
CA SER A 18 -1.96 -21.55 31.23
C SER A 18 -1.44 -21.54 29.79
N LYS A 19 -0.89 -22.67 29.32
CA LYS A 19 -0.41 -22.80 27.95
C LYS A 19 -1.53 -22.51 26.93
N GLU A 20 -2.74 -22.99 27.20
CA GLU A 20 -3.91 -22.81 26.34
C GLU A 20 -4.34 -21.34 26.26
N GLU A 21 -4.36 -20.64 27.40
CA GLU A 21 -4.70 -19.21 27.44
C GLU A 21 -3.64 -18.37 26.73
N PHE A 22 -2.37 -18.71 26.89
CA PHE A 22 -1.28 -18.05 26.16
C PHE A 22 -1.41 -18.24 24.65
N GLU A 23 -1.61 -19.48 24.17
CA GLU A 23 -1.85 -19.77 22.75
C GLU A 23 -3.12 -19.09 22.21
N HIS A 24 -4.17 -18.99 23.02
CA HIS A 24 -5.37 -18.24 22.66
C HIS A 24 -5.08 -16.74 22.46
N ARG A 25 -4.29 -16.13 23.35
CA ARG A 25 -3.87 -14.74 23.22
C ARG A 25 -2.90 -14.52 22.06
N CYS A 26 -2.02 -15.46 21.75
CA CYS A 26 -1.18 -15.42 20.55
C CYS A 26 -2.02 -15.43 19.28
N ARG A 27 -3.05 -16.27 19.19
CA ARG A 27 -4.01 -16.24 18.07
C ARG A 27 -4.75 -14.92 17.99
N ARG A 28 -5.16 -14.35 19.13
CA ARG A 28 -5.78 -13.01 19.17
C ARG A 28 -4.82 -11.92 18.69
N LEU A 29 -3.55 -11.98 19.05
CA LEU A 29 -2.52 -11.06 18.53
C LEU A 29 -2.44 -11.17 17.01
N HIS A 30 -2.32 -12.39 16.47
CA HIS A 30 -2.26 -12.61 15.03
C HIS A 30 -3.48 -12.03 14.30
N ASN A 31 -4.70 -12.32 14.79
CA ASN A 31 -5.92 -11.78 14.21
C ASN A 31 -5.94 -10.23 14.20
N VAL A 32 -5.51 -9.57 15.29
CA VAL A 32 -5.47 -8.10 15.34
C VAL A 32 -4.46 -7.51 14.37
N LEU A 33 -3.35 -8.21 14.08
CA LEU A 33 -2.35 -7.77 13.11
C LEU A 33 -2.84 -8.02 11.67
N ASP A 34 -3.49 -9.14 11.41
CA ASP A 34 -4.11 -9.45 10.11
C ASP A 34 -5.24 -8.44 9.78
N GLU A 35 -6.01 -8.05 10.79
CA GLU A 35 -6.99 -6.96 10.70
C GLU A 35 -6.35 -5.60 10.36
N ASN A 36 -5.02 -5.43 10.46
CA ASN A 36 -4.31 -4.16 10.21
C ASN A 36 -3.41 -4.13 8.95
N ASP A 37 -3.28 -5.26 8.22
CA ASP A 37 -2.60 -5.48 6.92
C ASP A 37 -1.07 -5.46 6.84
N LEU A 38 -0.33 -5.37 7.95
CA LEU A 38 1.13 -5.44 7.85
C LEU A 38 1.65 -6.88 7.73
N SER A 39 0.83 -7.87 8.08
CA SER A 39 1.16 -9.29 7.94
C SER A 39 0.93 -9.85 6.53
N SER A 40 0.07 -9.21 5.71
CA SER A 40 -0.37 -9.74 4.41
C SER A 40 0.50 -9.26 3.23
N SER A 41 1.36 -8.24 3.45
CA SER A 41 2.23 -7.73 2.40
C SER A 41 3.12 -8.85 1.88
N SER A 42 3.07 -9.07 0.57
CA SER A 42 3.64 -10.14 -0.24
C SER A 42 5.14 -10.42 -0.09
N SER A 43 5.86 -9.70 0.78
CA SER A 43 7.18 -10.11 1.25
C SER A 43 7.03 -11.21 2.30
N GLY A 44 7.42 -12.45 1.95
CA GLY A 44 7.49 -13.59 2.89
C GLY A 44 8.46 -13.43 4.08
N SER A 45 8.80 -12.20 4.49
CA SER A 45 9.64 -11.87 5.64
C SER A 45 8.85 -11.53 6.91
N HIS A 46 7.57 -11.17 6.83
CA HIS A 46 6.78 -10.82 8.02
C HIS A 46 6.18 -12.06 8.70
N LYS A 47 6.90 -12.67 9.65
CA LYS A 47 6.39 -13.84 10.41
C LYS A 47 5.48 -13.50 11.60
N GLY A 48 5.10 -12.23 11.75
CA GLY A 48 4.23 -11.75 12.82
C GLY A 48 5.00 -11.19 14.03
N THR A 49 4.25 -10.50 14.89
CA THR A 49 4.77 -9.96 16.15
C THR A 49 4.83 -11.04 17.20
N ASP A 50 5.98 -11.17 17.84
CA ASP A 50 6.19 -12.04 18.97
C ASP A 50 5.46 -11.49 20.22
N PRO A 51 4.73 -12.34 20.95
CA PRO A 51 3.96 -11.93 22.13
C PRO A 51 4.84 -11.52 23.32
N ILE A 52 6.13 -11.86 23.31
CA ILE A 52 7.12 -11.53 24.35
C ILE A 52 7.85 -10.23 23.93
N PRO A 53 7.59 -9.09 24.60
CA PRO A 53 8.23 -7.81 24.28
C PRO A 53 9.67 -7.74 24.77
N LEU A 54 10.44 -6.81 24.22
CA LEU A 54 11.72 -6.38 24.78
C LEU A 54 11.47 -5.35 25.89
N VAL A 55 11.85 -5.64 27.13
CA VAL A 55 11.59 -4.77 28.28
C VAL A 55 12.81 -3.91 28.58
N ILE A 56 12.63 -2.59 28.67
CA ILE A 56 13.66 -1.61 28.98
C ILE A 56 13.28 -0.87 30.26
N SER A 57 14.18 -0.87 31.25
CA SER A 57 13.97 -0.15 32.51
C SER A 57 14.07 1.37 32.32
N SER A 58 13.53 2.15 33.26
CA SER A 58 13.60 3.61 33.21
C SER A 58 15.06 4.14 33.22
N GLU A 59 15.98 3.44 33.90
CA GLU A 59 17.40 3.81 33.96
C GLU A 59 18.09 3.62 32.61
N GLU A 60 17.90 2.46 31.99
CA GLU A 60 18.43 2.14 30.65
C GLU A 60 17.81 3.06 29.60
N TRP A 61 16.52 3.32 29.71
CA TRP A 61 15.82 4.23 28.81
C TRP A 61 16.39 5.64 28.85
N SER A 62 16.70 6.18 30.03
CA SER A 62 17.28 7.52 30.14
C SER A 62 18.61 7.66 29.38
N ILE A 63 19.42 6.59 29.33
CA ILE A 63 20.69 6.56 28.57
C ILE A 63 20.41 6.49 27.08
N LEU A 64 19.52 5.59 26.66
CA LEU A 64 19.13 5.41 25.27
C LEU A 64 18.46 6.66 24.69
N GLU A 65 17.53 7.27 25.42
CA GLU A 65 16.84 8.50 25.05
C GLU A 65 17.82 9.64 24.82
N ALA A 66 18.75 9.88 25.76
CA ALA A 66 19.75 10.94 25.62
C ALA A 66 20.67 10.70 24.41
N GLY A 67 21.11 9.45 24.21
CA GLY A 67 21.97 9.06 23.10
C GLY A 67 21.30 9.20 21.74
N VAL A 68 20.08 8.66 21.59
CA VAL A 68 19.30 8.73 20.35
C VAL A 68 18.88 10.18 20.05
N ALA A 69 18.51 10.97 21.05
CA ALA A 69 18.22 12.40 20.88
C ALA A 69 19.46 13.18 20.40
N GLN A 70 20.64 12.91 20.97
CA GLN A 70 21.88 13.53 20.52
C GLN A 70 22.20 13.16 19.07
N ARG A 71 22.05 11.88 18.69
CA ARG A 71 22.28 11.44 17.29
C ARG A 71 21.33 12.14 16.32
N ALA A 72 20.05 12.27 16.66
CA ALA A 72 19.08 12.99 15.82
C ALA A 72 19.46 14.46 15.63
N ARG A 73 19.91 15.16 16.70
CA ARG A 73 20.45 16.53 16.61
C ARG A 73 21.72 16.58 15.76
N LEU A 74 22.63 15.63 15.95
CA LEU A 74 23.92 15.54 15.26
C LEU A 74 23.73 15.41 13.75
N PHE A 75 22.90 14.47 13.30
CA PHE A 75 22.65 14.27 11.87
C PHE A 75 21.93 15.45 11.22
N ASN A 76 21.02 16.10 11.95
CA ASN A 76 20.42 17.34 11.46
C ASN A 76 21.46 18.47 11.30
N ALA A 77 22.38 18.62 12.26
CA ALA A 77 23.47 19.60 12.18
C ALA A 77 24.46 19.25 11.06
N LEU A 78 24.77 17.96 10.86
CA LEU A 78 25.65 17.49 9.78
C LEU A 78 25.01 17.76 8.40
N ALA A 79 23.71 17.51 8.25
CA ALA A 79 22.98 17.86 7.03
C ALA A 79 23.04 19.37 6.74
N HIS A 80 22.86 20.19 7.79
CA HIS A 80 22.99 21.64 7.68
C HIS A 80 24.41 22.07 7.27
N ASP A 81 25.46 21.41 7.74
CA ASP A 81 26.83 21.72 7.28
C ASP A 81 27.04 21.28 5.82
N ILE A 82 26.63 20.06 5.45
CA ILE A 82 26.75 19.49 4.09
C ILE A 82 26.08 20.38 3.03
N TYR A 83 24.82 20.76 3.26
CA TYR A 83 24.04 21.56 2.31
C TYR A 83 24.20 23.07 2.53
N GLY A 84 24.89 23.48 3.61
CA GLY A 84 25.16 24.86 3.97
C GLY A 84 26.59 25.30 3.62
N ASP A 85 27.36 25.67 4.64
CA ASP A 85 28.68 26.28 4.48
C ASP A 85 29.85 25.28 4.44
N GLN A 86 29.62 24.00 4.70
CA GLN A 86 30.60 22.92 4.64
C GLN A 86 31.86 23.22 5.48
N THR A 87 31.64 23.68 6.71
CA THR A 87 32.70 24.10 7.64
C THR A 87 33.63 22.96 8.03
N LEU A 88 33.12 21.73 8.14
CA LEU A 88 33.93 20.54 8.42
C LEU A 88 34.99 20.31 7.34
N TRP A 89 34.59 20.41 6.07
CA TRP A 89 35.52 20.28 4.94
C TRP A 89 36.47 21.47 4.81
N LYS A 90 35.97 22.70 4.98
CA LYS A 90 36.81 23.91 4.94
C LYS A 90 37.91 23.93 6.01
N LYS A 91 37.64 23.35 7.17
CA LYS A 91 38.61 23.17 8.27
C LYS A 91 39.50 21.94 8.11
N GLY A 92 39.31 21.14 7.05
CA GLY A 92 40.08 19.91 6.82
C GLY A 92 39.78 18.78 7.80
N LYS A 93 38.61 18.80 8.45
CA LYS A 93 38.19 17.80 9.45
C LYS A 93 37.72 16.51 8.82
N LEU A 94 37.15 16.59 7.62
CA LEU A 94 36.67 15.44 6.85
C LEU A 94 37.35 15.37 5.49
N PRO A 95 37.64 14.16 4.97
CA PRO A 95 38.13 13.99 3.60
C PRO A 95 37.13 14.52 2.58
N ALA A 96 37.62 15.21 1.53
CA ALA A 96 36.78 15.71 0.44
C ALA A 96 36.03 14.58 -0.29
N ALA A 97 36.67 13.42 -0.45
CA ALA A 97 36.09 12.25 -1.09
C ALA A 97 34.80 11.76 -0.41
N LEU A 98 34.65 11.99 0.90
CA LEU A 98 33.49 11.56 1.67
C LEU A 98 32.18 12.20 1.16
N LEU A 99 32.27 13.44 0.68
CA LEU A 99 31.12 14.18 0.16
C LEU A 99 31.06 14.17 -1.36
N PHE A 100 32.15 14.56 -2.04
CA PHE A 100 32.10 14.83 -3.49
C PHE A 100 32.15 13.57 -4.35
N ALA A 101 32.60 12.42 -3.82
CA ALA A 101 32.52 11.15 -4.52
C ALA A 101 31.24 10.36 -4.17
N ASN A 102 30.41 10.88 -3.27
CA ASN A 102 29.23 10.19 -2.78
C ASN A 102 28.06 10.32 -3.78
N PRO A 103 27.54 9.22 -4.34
CA PRO A 103 26.42 9.29 -5.27
C PRO A 103 25.11 9.78 -4.63
N ASP A 104 24.98 9.67 -3.31
CA ASP A 104 23.78 10.13 -2.58
C ASP A 104 23.84 11.63 -2.23
N PHE A 105 24.95 12.33 -2.53
CA PHE A 105 25.03 13.77 -2.35
C PHE A 105 24.24 14.52 -3.44
N MET A 106 23.11 15.11 -3.05
CA MET A 106 22.23 15.84 -3.96
C MET A 106 22.73 17.26 -4.21
N GLN A 107 23.53 17.45 -5.26
CA GLN A 107 24.01 18.78 -5.65
C GLN A 107 22.88 19.80 -5.88
N VAL A 108 21.73 19.33 -6.39
CA VAL A 108 20.54 20.16 -6.63
C VAL A 108 19.91 20.74 -5.35
N ALA A 109 20.21 20.17 -4.17
CA ALA A 109 19.74 20.64 -2.87
C ALA A 109 20.76 21.57 -2.17
N TRP A 110 21.94 21.80 -2.75
CA TRP A 110 22.96 22.65 -2.14
C TRP A 110 22.47 24.10 -2.00
N LYS A 111 22.66 24.69 -0.81
CA LYS A 111 22.21 26.04 -0.42
C LYS A 111 20.69 26.24 -0.44
N VAL A 112 19.89 25.19 -0.58
CA VAL A 112 18.45 25.24 -0.40
C VAL A 112 18.14 25.15 1.09
N LYS A 113 17.33 26.07 1.61
CA LYS A 113 16.95 26.08 3.03
C LYS A 113 15.65 25.31 3.23
N PRO A 114 15.61 24.28 4.10
CA PRO A 114 14.37 23.62 4.47
C PRO A 114 13.46 24.56 5.28
N ALA A 115 12.15 24.38 5.15
CA ALA A 115 11.17 25.02 6.03
C ALA A 115 11.43 24.66 7.49
N GLY A 116 11.34 25.64 8.38
CA GLY A 116 11.70 25.46 9.80
C GLY A 116 13.18 25.17 10.09
N GLY A 117 14.07 25.14 9.08
CA GLY A 117 15.51 24.90 9.26
C GLY A 117 15.89 23.46 9.63
N ILE A 118 15.00 22.49 9.42
CA ILE A 118 15.18 21.08 9.80
C ILE A 118 15.36 20.25 8.53
N PHE A 119 16.48 19.55 8.44
CA PHE A 119 16.74 18.60 7.35
C PHE A 119 16.20 17.21 7.68
N VAL A 120 16.41 16.75 8.91
CA VAL A 120 16.04 15.40 9.36
C VAL A 120 14.92 15.52 10.39
N ASN A 121 13.66 15.50 9.95
CA ASN A 121 12.48 15.60 10.81
C ASN A 121 12.23 14.32 11.60
N LEU A 122 12.40 13.16 10.97
CA LEU A 122 12.26 11.83 11.54
C LEU A 122 13.56 11.05 11.29
N SER A 123 14.13 10.48 12.33
CA SER A 123 15.28 9.59 12.23
C SER A 123 15.01 8.30 12.99
N SER A 124 15.68 7.22 12.61
CA SER A 124 15.77 6.04 13.46
C SER A 124 17.19 5.55 13.62
N THR A 125 17.54 5.10 14.82
CA THR A 125 18.82 4.48 15.12
C THR A 125 18.59 3.04 15.56
N ASP A 126 19.27 2.12 14.90
CA ASP A 126 19.35 0.72 15.23
C ASP A 126 20.40 0.52 16.33
N VAL A 127 19.96 -0.03 17.47
CA VAL A 127 20.77 -0.21 18.67
C VAL A 127 20.81 -1.68 19.04
N ALA A 128 22.00 -2.16 19.30
CA ALA A 128 22.25 -3.50 19.82
C ALA A 128 22.61 -3.44 21.30
N ARG A 129 22.20 -4.46 22.04
CA ARG A 129 22.64 -4.71 23.41
C ARG A 129 23.74 -5.76 23.39
N LEU A 130 24.89 -5.46 23.97
CA LEU A 130 26.02 -6.38 24.06
C LEU A 130 25.86 -7.32 25.27
N GLU A 131 26.63 -8.40 25.32
CA GLU A 131 26.63 -9.35 26.45
C GLU A 131 26.97 -8.71 27.81
N ASP A 132 27.77 -7.64 27.80
CA ASP A 132 28.11 -6.86 29.01
C ASP A 132 26.98 -5.92 29.47
N GLY A 133 25.87 -5.87 28.73
CA GLY A 133 24.69 -5.05 28.98
C GLY A 133 24.77 -3.64 28.42
N SER A 134 25.90 -3.22 27.85
CA SER A 134 26.06 -1.92 27.20
C SER A 134 25.35 -1.84 25.84
N PHE A 135 25.14 -0.62 25.36
CA PHE A 135 24.43 -0.36 24.10
C PHE A 135 25.36 0.27 23.07
N VAL A 136 25.25 -0.18 21.83
CA VAL A 136 25.99 0.36 20.69
C VAL A 136 25.06 0.61 19.51
N ALA A 137 25.31 1.69 18.75
CA ALA A 137 24.63 1.97 17.50
C ALA A 137 25.18 1.07 16.38
N ILE A 138 24.27 0.45 15.63
CA ILE A 138 24.56 -0.42 14.50
C ILE A 138 24.31 0.29 13.17
N ALA A 139 23.25 1.09 13.07
CA ALA A 139 22.90 1.81 11.85
C ALA A 139 22.00 3.00 12.17
N ASP A 140 22.01 4.00 11.29
CA ASP A 140 21.05 5.11 11.31
C ASP A 140 20.31 5.15 9.99
N HIS A 141 19.05 5.52 10.05
CA HIS A 141 18.16 5.70 8.91
C HIS A 141 17.58 7.09 9.01
N LEU A 142 17.82 7.89 7.98
CA LEU A 142 17.72 9.35 7.96
C LEU A 142 17.03 9.84 6.68
N GLN A 143 16.89 8.99 5.67
CA GLN A 143 16.17 9.31 4.44
C GLN A 143 14.69 8.96 4.57
N VAL A 144 14.38 7.66 4.62
CA VAL A 144 13.02 7.12 4.78
C VAL A 144 13.06 6.04 5.89
N PRO A 145 13.04 6.42 7.18
CA PRO A 145 13.16 5.46 8.28
C PRO A 145 11.98 4.47 8.30
N GLU A 146 12.25 3.17 8.26
CA GLU A 146 11.23 2.12 8.22
C GLU A 146 10.90 1.56 9.60
N GLY A 147 9.69 1.02 9.77
CA GLY A 147 9.26 0.30 10.97
C GLY A 147 8.53 1.15 12.00
N LEU A 148 8.26 2.43 11.72
CA LEU A 148 7.53 3.32 12.63
C LEU A 148 6.06 2.88 12.75
N GLY A 149 5.41 2.57 11.63
CA GLY A 149 4.04 2.05 11.63
C GLY A 149 3.95 0.66 12.25
N ARG A 150 4.96 -0.19 12.02
CA ARG A 150 5.06 -1.53 12.63
C ARG A 150 5.26 -1.47 14.14
N ALA A 151 6.09 -0.56 14.65
CA ALA A 151 6.23 -0.33 16.09
C ALA A 151 4.88 0.06 16.74
N LEU A 152 4.11 0.92 16.08
CA LEU A 152 2.77 1.30 16.52
C LEU A 152 1.79 0.12 16.48
N GLU A 153 1.83 -0.68 15.42
CA GLU A 153 0.97 -1.86 15.27
C GLU A 153 1.28 -2.91 16.34
N ASN A 154 2.56 -3.23 16.53
CA ASN A 154 3.03 -4.15 17.58
C ASN A 154 2.50 -3.70 18.94
N ARG A 155 2.57 -2.40 19.23
CA ARG A 155 2.02 -1.84 20.47
C ARG A 155 0.50 -2.00 20.59
N ILE A 156 -0.25 -1.71 19.54
CA ILE A 156 -1.71 -1.86 19.53
C ILE A 156 -2.10 -3.34 19.67
N GLY A 157 -1.46 -4.22 18.89
CA GLY A 157 -1.69 -5.66 18.89
C GLY A 157 -1.42 -6.27 20.26
N VAL A 158 -0.22 -6.07 20.81
CA VAL A 158 0.17 -6.66 22.10
C VAL A 158 -0.68 -6.08 23.24
N SER A 159 -0.97 -4.78 23.25
CA SER A 159 -1.82 -4.18 24.31
C SER A 159 -3.28 -4.66 24.27
N ARG A 160 -3.82 -5.00 23.10
CA ARG A 160 -5.14 -5.64 22.95
C ARG A 160 -5.11 -7.13 23.31
N ALA A 161 -4.04 -7.83 22.94
CA ALA A 161 -3.87 -9.26 23.18
C ALA A 161 -3.48 -9.60 24.63
N PHE A 162 -2.80 -8.70 25.34
CA PHE A 162 -2.32 -8.89 26.72
C PHE A 162 -2.59 -7.65 27.59
N PRO A 163 -3.87 -7.22 27.76
CA PRO A 163 -4.18 -5.93 28.38
C PRO A 163 -3.83 -5.86 29.87
N GLU A 164 -3.93 -6.95 30.63
CA GLU A 164 -3.57 -6.96 32.06
C GLU A 164 -2.07 -6.81 32.27
N LEU A 165 -1.27 -7.55 31.49
CA LEU A 165 0.20 -7.47 31.49
C LEU A 165 0.69 -6.08 31.09
N PHE A 166 0.11 -5.51 30.03
CA PHE A 166 0.47 -4.18 29.58
C PHE A 166 0.20 -3.11 30.65
N ARG A 167 -0.93 -3.21 31.36
CA ARG A 167 -1.27 -2.29 32.47
C ARG A 167 -0.39 -2.50 33.70
N SER A 168 -0.10 -3.74 34.08
CA SER A 168 0.69 -4.03 35.28
C SER A 168 2.14 -3.58 35.15
N MET A 169 2.69 -3.61 33.94
CA MET A 169 4.07 -3.18 33.66
C MET A 169 4.25 -1.66 33.56
N ARG A 170 3.16 -0.86 33.54
CA ARG A 170 3.22 0.62 33.40
C ARG A 170 4.05 1.06 32.18
N THR A 171 3.83 0.41 31.05
CA THR A 171 4.53 0.73 29.80
C THR A 171 4.13 2.11 29.29
N GLU A 172 5.12 2.93 28.93
CA GLU A 172 4.92 4.27 28.36
C GLU A 172 4.13 4.23 27.06
N ARG A 173 3.36 5.29 26.74
CA ARG A 173 2.51 5.34 25.54
C ARG A 173 3.21 6.04 24.38
N LEU A 174 3.01 5.52 23.17
CA LEU A 174 3.63 6.07 21.95
C LEU A 174 2.93 7.32 21.39
N ALA A 175 1.66 7.55 21.74
CA ALA A 175 0.83 8.61 21.14
C ALA A 175 1.44 10.02 21.23
N GLY A 176 2.15 10.34 22.32
CA GLY A 176 2.80 11.64 22.49
C GLY A 176 3.91 11.90 21.45
N PHE A 177 4.63 10.86 21.03
CA PHE A 177 5.65 10.98 19.99
C PHE A 177 5.04 11.35 18.63
N PHE A 178 3.96 10.65 18.24
CA PHE A 178 3.27 10.92 16.99
C PHE A 178 2.62 12.31 16.96
N LYS A 179 2.20 12.84 18.11
CA LYS A 179 1.72 14.23 18.19
C LYS A 179 2.83 15.21 17.87
N LYS A 180 4.02 15.02 18.44
CA LYS A 180 5.18 15.87 18.17
C LYS A 180 5.63 15.80 16.71
N LEU A 181 5.53 14.62 16.08
CA LEU A 181 5.74 14.48 14.63
C LEU A 181 4.75 15.36 13.85
N LEU A 182 3.45 15.24 14.15
CA LEU A 182 2.41 16.01 13.47
C LEU A 182 2.58 17.52 13.71
N ASP A 183 2.84 17.94 14.95
CA ASP A 183 3.10 19.34 15.30
C ASP A 183 4.32 19.91 14.55
N GLY A 184 5.35 19.08 14.31
CA GLY A 184 6.50 19.44 13.49
C GLY A 184 6.14 19.66 12.02
N LEU A 185 5.32 18.78 11.44
CA LEU A 185 4.83 18.91 10.06
C LEU A 185 3.90 20.11 9.89
N ASP A 186 3.02 20.36 10.87
CA ASP A 186 2.12 21.51 10.91
C ASP A 186 2.91 22.82 11.05
N ALA A 187 3.95 22.87 11.86
CA ALA A 187 4.80 24.05 11.97
C ALA A 187 5.54 24.36 10.66
N MET A 188 6.02 23.35 9.93
CA MET A 188 6.57 23.54 8.58
C MET A 188 5.51 24.04 7.59
N HIS A 189 4.27 23.57 7.75
CA HIS A 189 3.14 23.99 6.93
C HIS A 189 2.79 25.47 7.13
N GLU A 190 2.76 25.91 8.38
CA GLU A 190 2.55 27.31 8.75
C GLU A 190 3.65 28.22 8.18
N ASP A 191 4.92 27.81 8.23
CA ASP A 191 6.06 28.58 7.68
C ASP A 191 5.92 28.81 6.17
N ILE A 192 5.57 27.77 5.40
CA ILE A 192 5.32 27.88 3.95
C ILE A 192 4.10 28.76 3.66
N ASN A 193 3.01 28.60 4.41
CA ASN A 193 1.79 29.38 4.18
C ASN A 193 1.95 30.86 4.55
N ALA A 194 2.72 31.17 5.59
CA ALA A 194 3.02 32.56 5.98
C ALA A 194 3.74 33.32 4.87
N GLN A 195 4.42 32.60 3.97
CA GLN A 195 5.15 33.15 2.82
C GLN A 195 4.29 33.21 1.54
N ASP A 196 3.07 32.65 1.51
CA ASP A 196 2.20 32.68 0.32
C ASP A 196 1.39 33.99 0.23
N PRO A 197 1.60 34.83 -0.80
CA PRO A 197 0.85 36.08 -0.98
C PRO A 197 -0.66 35.88 -1.18
N ARG A 198 -1.10 34.67 -1.57
CA ARG A 198 -2.49 34.36 -1.94
C ARG A 198 -3.37 33.96 -0.75
N GLY A 199 -2.79 33.64 0.41
CA GLY A 199 -3.54 33.25 1.61
C GLY A 199 -4.29 31.91 1.53
N ASP A 200 -3.98 31.05 0.55
CA ASP A 200 -4.58 29.70 0.45
C ASP A 200 -3.81 28.73 1.35
N SER A 201 -4.46 28.28 2.43
CA SER A 201 -3.90 27.28 3.34
C SER A 201 -3.86 25.93 2.63
N GLY A 202 -2.66 25.46 2.30
CA GLY A 202 -2.50 24.13 1.70
C GLY A 202 -2.86 23.01 2.68
N LYS A 203 -2.50 21.77 2.33
CA LYS A 203 -2.59 20.61 3.23
C LYS A 203 -1.22 20.02 3.58
N VAL A 204 -1.17 19.31 4.70
CA VAL A 204 -0.13 18.32 5.00
C VAL A 204 -0.56 16.99 4.40
N VAL A 205 0.31 16.32 3.66
CA VAL A 205 0.05 14.99 3.07
C VAL A 205 1.21 14.03 3.33
N LEU A 206 0.96 12.73 3.25
CA LEU A 206 1.99 11.69 3.25
C LEU A 206 2.19 11.19 1.82
N LEU A 207 3.38 11.38 1.23
CA LEU A 207 3.74 10.84 -0.07
C LEU A 207 4.35 9.45 0.09
N ALA A 208 3.63 8.42 -0.35
CA ALA A 208 4.08 7.04 -0.33
C ALA A 208 4.59 6.58 -1.71
N SER A 209 5.44 5.56 -1.70
CA SER A 209 5.80 4.79 -2.89
C SER A 209 4.57 4.02 -3.43
N GLY A 210 4.72 3.45 -4.64
CA GLY A 210 3.65 2.70 -5.30
C GLY A 210 3.16 1.45 -4.52
N PRO A 211 2.04 0.83 -4.95
CA PRO A 211 1.37 -0.25 -4.23
C PRO A 211 2.22 -1.51 -4.03
N ASP A 212 3.17 -1.77 -4.93
CA ASP A 212 4.06 -2.93 -4.86
C ASP A 212 5.22 -2.76 -3.86
N ASN A 213 5.40 -1.56 -3.29
CA ASN A 213 6.47 -1.31 -2.33
C ASN A 213 6.13 -1.98 -0.98
N PRO A 214 7.05 -2.78 -0.38
CA PRO A 214 6.82 -3.42 0.91
C PRO A 214 6.43 -2.48 2.05
N ARG A 215 6.82 -1.19 1.98
CA ARG A 215 6.45 -0.18 2.98
C ARG A 215 5.02 0.32 2.87
N ARG A 216 4.30 0.02 1.79
CA ARG A 216 3.00 0.63 1.48
C ARG A 216 1.94 0.42 2.57
N ALA A 217 1.92 -0.76 3.18
CA ALA A 217 1.02 -1.06 4.30
C ALA A 217 1.34 -0.21 5.54
N GLU A 218 2.63 -0.03 5.84
CA GLU A 218 3.11 0.81 6.95
C GLU A 218 2.70 2.27 6.74
N ASP A 219 2.95 2.80 5.55
CA ASP A 219 2.66 4.20 5.20
C ASP A 219 1.14 4.48 5.27
N ALA A 220 0.30 3.54 4.84
CA ALA A 220 -1.15 3.66 4.95
C ALA A 220 -1.62 3.70 6.41
N MET A 221 -1.07 2.83 7.24
CA MET A 221 -1.36 2.80 8.67
C MET A 221 -0.94 4.11 9.34
N LEU A 222 0.24 4.63 9.02
CA LEU A 222 0.74 5.89 9.55
C LEU A 222 -0.15 7.07 9.12
N ALA A 223 -0.49 7.19 7.84
CA ALA A 223 -1.38 8.24 7.34
C ALA A 223 -2.74 8.23 8.06
N ARG A 224 -3.34 7.04 8.23
CA ARG A 224 -4.60 6.85 8.96
C ARG A 224 -4.49 7.23 10.43
N TYR A 225 -3.40 6.85 11.10
CA TYR A 225 -3.20 7.15 12.52
C TYR A 225 -2.94 8.65 12.77
N LEU A 226 -2.19 9.30 11.87
CA LEU A 226 -1.91 10.74 11.94
C LEU A 226 -3.07 11.61 11.44
N GLY A 227 -4.02 11.03 10.69
CA GLY A 227 -5.15 11.76 10.11
C GLY A 227 -4.77 12.66 8.93
N ILE A 228 -3.67 12.36 8.22
CA ILE A 228 -3.22 13.10 7.03
C ILE A 228 -3.49 12.32 5.75
N PRO A 229 -3.85 12.95 4.62
CA PRO A 229 -4.08 12.26 3.36
C PRO A 229 -2.84 11.52 2.85
N LEU A 230 -3.01 10.26 2.48
CA LEU A 230 -2.03 9.47 1.75
C LEU A 230 -2.13 9.79 0.25
N VAL A 231 -1.01 10.14 -0.38
CA VAL A 231 -0.92 10.45 -1.82
C VAL A 231 0.21 9.67 -2.47
N GLU A 232 0.05 9.35 -3.75
CA GLU A 232 1.07 8.76 -4.61
C GLU A 232 1.41 9.74 -5.76
N ASN A 233 2.40 9.43 -6.61
CA ASN A 233 2.79 10.27 -7.74
C ASN A 233 1.59 10.76 -8.57
N ASP A 234 0.73 9.83 -8.97
CA ASP A 234 -0.42 10.11 -9.83
C ASP A 234 -1.47 11.01 -9.16
N ASP A 235 -1.45 11.14 -7.83
CA ASP A 235 -2.29 12.07 -7.09
C ASP A 235 -1.74 13.51 -7.09
N LEU A 236 -0.48 13.70 -7.49
CA LEU A 236 0.20 15.00 -7.46
C LEU A 236 0.20 15.67 -8.84
N ALA A 237 0.10 16.99 -8.82
CA ALA A 237 0.29 17.85 -9.98
C ALA A 237 1.09 19.09 -9.59
N VAL A 238 2.16 19.38 -10.32
CA VAL A 238 2.93 20.61 -10.16
C VAL A 238 2.48 21.63 -11.21
N ARG A 239 2.05 22.83 -10.77
CA ARG A 239 1.66 23.94 -11.65
C ARG A 239 2.15 25.25 -11.07
N ASN A 240 2.76 26.10 -11.89
CA ASN A 240 3.30 27.41 -11.45
C ASN A 240 4.19 27.30 -10.20
N LEU A 241 5.07 26.28 -10.17
CA LEU A 241 5.94 25.96 -9.03
C LEU A 241 5.17 25.76 -7.71
N GLN A 242 3.99 25.17 -7.77
CA GLN A 242 3.16 24.82 -6.61
C GLN A 242 2.71 23.38 -6.76
N VAL A 243 2.64 22.64 -5.65
CA VAL A 243 2.17 21.24 -5.65
C VAL A 243 0.70 21.20 -5.27
N TYR A 244 -0.08 20.42 -6.02
CA TYR A 244 -1.49 20.20 -5.77
C TYR A 244 -1.81 18.71 -5.70
N MET A 245 -2.77 18.37 -4.85
CA MET A 245 -3.46 17.08 -4.85
C MET A 245 -4.62 17.13 -5.84
N LYS A 246 -4.71 16.13 -6.72
CA LYS A 246 -5.82 15.93 -7.67
C LYS A 246 -7.03 15.36 -6.94
N THR A 247 -8.10 16.13 -6.86
CA THR A 247 -9.37 15.68 -6.23
C THR A 247 -10.52 15.82 -7.21
N LEU A 248 -11.65 15.16 -6.91
CA LEU A 248 -12.88 15.32 -7.69
C LEU A 248 -13.38 16.77 -7.77
N MET A 249 -13.12 17.56 -6.72
CA MET A 249 -13.51 18.98 -6.66
C MET A 249 -12.48 19.93 -7.29
N GLY A 250 -11.42 19.38 -7.89
CA GLY A 250 -10.32 20.14 -8.50
C GLY A 250 -9.00 19.99 -7.73
N LEU A 251 -8.07 20.91 -8.01
CA LEU A 251 -6.75 20.89 -7.41
C LEU A 251 -6.78 21.49 -6.00
N LYS A 252 -6.27 20.76 -5.00
CA LYS A 252 -6.10 21.23 -3.62
C LYS A 252 -4.63 21.48 -3.37
N LYS A 253 -4.26 22.70 -2.96
CA LYS A 253 -2.86 23.05 -2.71
C LYS A 253 -2.27 22.21 -1.58
N ILE A 254 -1.01 21.81 -1.72
CA ILE A 254 -0.23 21.09 -0.70
C ILE A 254 0.85 22.05 -0.20
N GLY A 255 0.95 22.20 1.13
CA GLY A 255 2.00 23.01 1.75
C GLY A 255 3.13 22.18 2.35
N THR A 256 2.84 20.99 2.89
CA THR A 256 3.86 20.10 3.46
C THR A 256 3.67 18.67 2.98
N ILE A 257 4.76 18.02 2.60
CA ILE A 257 4.81 16.61 2.22
C ILE A 257 5.66 15.86 3.25
N PHE A 258 5.04 14.98 4.03
CA PHE A 258 5.75 13.95 4.77
C PHE A 258 6.12 12.84 3.78
N ARG A 259 7.40 12.79 3.42
CA ARG A 259 7.92 12.01 2.32
C ARG A 259 8.36 10.62 2.79
N ARG A 260 7.88 9.59 2.09
CA ARG A 260 8.28 8.18 2.23
C ARG A 260 8.87 7.60 0.94
N VAL A 261 9.25 8.47 0.01
CA VAL A 261 9.90 8.17 -1.27
C VAL A 261 11.37 8.57 -1.19
N GLU A 262 12.28 7.73 -1.69
CA GLU A 262 13.73 7.99 -1.67
C GLU A 262 14.12 9.19 -2.56
N ASP A 263 15.25 9.83 -2.23
CA ASP A 263 15.68 11.09 -2.86
C ASP A 263 15.69 11.01 -4.39
N GLY A 264 16.38 10.02 -4.95
CA GLY A 264 16.53 9.83 -6.39
C GLY A 264 15.23 9.59 -7.15
N MET A 265 14.16 9.22 -6.44
CA MET A 265 12.84 8.93 -7.02
C MET A 265 11.87 10.12 -6.91
N CYS A 266 12.25 11.22 -6.25
CA CYS A 266 11.32 12.32 -5.95
C CYS A 266 10.92 13.20 -7.14
N ASP A 267 11.76 13.32 -8.16
CA ASP A 267 11.49 14.16 -9.33
C ASP A 267 12.12 13.59 -10.60
N PRO A 268 11.32 13.06 -11.53
CA PRO A 268 11.85 12.47 -12.75
C PRO A 268 12.47 13.47 -13.73
N LEU A 269 12.23 14.77 -13.56
CA LEU A 269 12.78 15.80 -14.44
C LEU A 269 14.25 16.12 -14.11
N GLU A 270 14.59 16.22 -12.83
CA GLU A 270 15.91 16.66 -12.36
C GLU A 270 16.78 15.53 -11.81
N LEU A 271 16.19 14.37 -11.50
CA LEU A 271 16.90 13.22 -10.94
C LEU A 271 16.90 12.04 -11.90
N ARG A 272 15.86 11.21 -11.83
CA ARG A 272 15.77 9.95 -12.60
C ARG A 272 14.54 9.92 -13.48
N ILE A 273 14.75 9.93 -14.79
CA ILE A 273 13.66 9.92 -15.79
C ILE A 273 12.77 8.68 -15.73
N ASP A 274 13.29 7.56 -15.22
CA ASP A 274 12.55 6.31 -15.02
C ASP A 274 11.88 6.23 -13.63
N SER A 275 11.88 7.31 -12.86
CA SER A 275 11.17 7.37 -11.58
C SER A 275 9.66 7.40 -11.79
N GLY A 276 8.96 6.46 -11.14
CA GLY A 276 7.49 6.42 -11.08
C GLY A 276 6.90 6.90 -9.75
N GLU A 277 7.70 7.29 -8.76
CA GLU A 277 7.21 7.52 -7.38
C GLU A 277 7.03 8.98 -6.98
N GLY A 278 7.79 9.90 -7.59
CA GLY A 278 7.76 11.33 -7.27
C GLY A 278 7.14 12.19 -8.36
N ALA A 279 6.89 13.47 -8.08
CA ALA A 279 6.20 14.37 -8.99
C ALA A 279 7.17 15.17 -9.88
N VAL A 280 6.86 15.28 -11.17
CA VAL A 280 7.61 16.09 -12.15
C VAL A 280 7.67 17.56 -11.68
N GLY A 281 8.87 18.10 -11.46
CA GLY A 281 9.08 19.49 -11.04
C GLY A 281 8.92 19.74 -9.54
N LEU A 282 8.88 18.68 -8.73
CA LEU A 282 8.86 18.78 -7.26
C LEU A 282 10.09 19.52 -6.72
N ILE A 283 11.30 19.24 -7.23
CA ILE A 283 12.54 19.87 -6.75
C ILE A 283 12.53 21.37 -7.03
N SER A 284 12.13 21.76 -8.22
CA SER A 284 11.94 23.17 -8.58
C SER A 284 10.96 23.89 -7.65
N THR A 285 9.91 23.21 -7.23
CA THR A 285 8.90 23.75 -6.29
C THR A 285 9.46 23.91 -4.86
N VAL A 286 10.25 22.94 -4.39
CA VAL A 286 10.96 23.02 -3.09
C VAL A 286 11.96 24.16 -3.08
N ARG A 287 12.78 24.31 -4.14
CA ARG A 287 13.76 25.40 -4.24
C ARG A 287 13.11 26.78 -4.24
N ALA A 288 11.89 26.90 -4.77
CA ALA A 288 11.12 28.12 -4.76
C ALA A 288 10.50 28.45 -3.38
N GLY A 289 10.60 27.54 -2.40
CA GLY A 289 10.02 27.73 -1.06
C GLY A 289 8.50 27.57 -1.02
N ASN A 290 7.92 26.89 -2.02
CA ASN A 290 6.47 26.78 -2.18
C ASN A 290 5.87 25.50 -1.58
N VAL A 291 6.73 24.56 -1.15
CA VAL A 291 6.33 23.34 -0.45
C VAL A 291 7.43 22.92 0.53
N ALA A 292 7.04 22.49 1.73
CA ALA A 292 7.92 21.87 2.71
C ALA A 292 7.98 20.35 2.50
N ILE A 293 9.15 19.75 2.73
CA ILE A 293 9.34 18.29 2.68
C ILE A 293 10.01 17.84 3.97
N GLY A 294 9.44 16.84 4.63
CA GLY A 294 10.06 16.15 5.77
C GLY A 294 10.14 14.64 5.53
N ASN A 295 11.29 13.98 5.64
CA ASN A 295 12.64 14.54 5.72
C ASN A 295 13.02 15.26 4.43
N PHE A 296 13.85 16.31 4.57
CA PHE A 296 14.28 17.11 3.45
C PHE A 296 15.03 16.28 2.40
N LEU A 297 15.09 16.79 1.17
CA LEU A 297 15.80 16.12 0.08
C LEU A 297 17.30 16.09 0.35
N GLY A 298 17.93 14.95 0.07
CA GLY A 298 19.37 14.76 0.14
C GLY A 298 19.86 14.23 1.49
N THR A 299 18.97 13.88 2.42
CA THR A 299 19.35 13.24 3.68
C THR A 299 19.88 11.82 3.49
N GLY A 300 19.70 11.19 2.32
CA GLY A 300 20.29 9.89 2.00
C GLY A 300 21.82 9.84 2.14
N VAL A 301 22.51 10.96 1.86
CA VAL A 301 23.97 11.06 2.03
C VAL A 301 24.42 10.72 3.46
N LEU A 302 23.60 11.02 4.47
CA LEU A 302 23.94 10.86 5.88
C LEU A 302 24.01 9.39 6.32
N GLU A 303 23.35 8.48 5.57
CA GLU A 303 23.35 7.03 5.84
C GLU A 303 24.63 6.34 5.33
N THR A 304 25.54 7.10 4.71
CA THR A 304 26.78 6.57 4.14
C THR A 304 27.68 5.97 5.24
N PRO A 305 28.03 4.68 5.17
CA PRO A 305 28.83 4.01 6.21
C PRO A 305 30.17 4.72 6.51
N MET A 306 30.73 5.42 5.54
CA MET A 306 31.97 6.17 5.66
C MET A 306 31.92 7.32 6.70
N PHE A 307 30.74 7.82 7.09
CA PHE A 307 30.65 8.84 8.16
C PHE A 307 30.96 8.28 9.54
N LYS A 308 30.67 6.99 9.80
CA LYS A 308 30.73 6.39 11.15
C LYS A 308 32.06 6.57 11.88
N PRO A 309 33.24 6.34 11.27
CA PRO A 309 34.51 6.53 11.94
C PRO A 309 34.74 7.97 12.43
N PHE A 310 34.09 8.94 11.79
CA PHE A 310 34.26 10.37 12.06
C PHE A 310 33.18 10.95 12.97
N LEU A 311 32.09 10.23 13.27
CA LEU A 311 30.99 10.73 14.09
C LEU A 311 31.42 11.30 15.46
N PRO A 312 32.38 10.71 16.20
CA PRO A 312 32.86 11.32 17.44
C PRO A 312 33.48 12.70 17.25
N GLU A 313 34.26 12.93 16.18
CA GLU A 313 34.85 14.24 15.89
C GLU A 313 33.81 15.22 15.35
N ILE A 314 32.90 14.76 14.47
CA ILE A 314 31.78 15.56 13.96
C ILE A 314 30.91 16.05 15.12
N CYS A 315 30.64 15.20 16.12
CA CYS A 315 29.85 15.56 17.31
C CYS A 315 30.51 16.70 18.10
N LYS A 316 31.82 16.63 18.31
CA LYS A 316 32.57 17.69 19.00
C LYS A 316 32.57 19.01 18.21
N GLU A 317 32.77 18.95 16.90
CA GLU A 317 32.84 20.16 16.07
C GLU A 317 31.47 20.82 15.86
N LEU A 318 30.39 20.05 15.74
CA LEU A 318 29.06 20.57 15.46
C LEU A 318 28.22 20.83 16.71
N LEU A 319 28.28 19.95 17.71
CA LEU A 319 27.48 20.07 18.95
C LEU A 319 28.31 20.53 20.16
N GLY A 320 29.64 20.41 20.12
CA GLY A 320 30.48 20.67 21.30
C GLY A 320 30.36 19.60 22.38
N GLU A 321 29.80 18.43 22.06
CA GLU A 321 29.51 17.34 22.98
C GLU A 321 30.34 16.09 22.61
N GLU A 322 30.60 15.22 23.58
CA GLU A 322 31.08 13.85 23.30
C GLU A 322 29.92 12.98 22.82
N LEU A 323 30.20 12.06 21.89
CA LEU A 323 29.19 11.12 21.40
C LEU A 323 28.76 10.14 22.50
N LEU A 324 27.49 10.22 22.92
CA LEU A 324 26.93 9.44 24.03
C LEU A 324 26.70 7.98 23.64
N LEU A 325 25.98 7.75 22.54
CA LEU A 325 25.73 6.41 22.00
C LEU A 325 26.74 6.11 20.90
N LYS A 326 27.76 5.33 21.26
CA LYS A 326 28.87 4.98 20.38
C LYS A 326 28.45 3.95 19.33
N ASP A 327 29.02 4.09 18.13
CA ASP A 327 28.93 3.08 17.09
C ASP A 327 29.80 1.86 17.43
N VAL A 328 29.48 0.73 16.81
CA VAL A 328 30.42 -0.39 16.69
C VAL A 328 31.73 0.11 16.06
N GLU A 329 32.86 -0.43 16.51
CA GLU A 329 34.18 -0.05 15.99
C GLU A 329 34.19 -0.18 14.46
N THR A 330 34.25 0.97 13.79
CA THR A 330 34.17 1.08 12.33
C THR A 330 35.42 1.77 11.81
N VAL A 331 35.98 1.23 10.73
CA VAL A 331 37.25 1.66 10.15
C VAL A 331 37.06 1.88 8.66
N TRP A 332 37.56 2.99 8.15
CA TRP A 332 37.61 3.24 6.71
C TRP A 332 38.95 2.76 6.15
N LEU A 333 38.91 1.91 5.13
CA LEU A 333 40.11 1.24 4.61
C LEU A 333 40.94 2.12 3.66
N GLY A 334 40.51 3.36 3.39
CA GLY A 334 41.29 4.33 2.61
C GLY A 334 42.57 4.82 3.30
N ASN A 335 42.75 4.55 4.60
CA ASN A 335 43.98 4.86 5.34
C ASN A 335 44.90 3.63 5.42
N ALA A 336 46.15 3.77 4.97
CA ALA A 336 47.12 2.68 4.87
C ALA A 336 47.47 2.00 6.21
N ASN A 337 47.40 2.72 7.34
CA ASN A 337 47.67 2.08 8.64
C ASN A 337 46.46 1.25 9.14
N ASP A 338 45.26 1.65 8.73
CA ASP A 338 44.02 1.04 9.17
C ASP A 338 43.73 -0.26 8.42
N ILE A 339 44.08 -0.32 7.13
CA ILE A 339 43.92 -1.53 6.31
C ILE A 339 44.78 -2.69 6.83
N ASP A 340 46.05 -2.44 7.18
CA ASP A 340 46.95 -3.48 7.69
C ASP A 340 46.42 -4.11 8.99
N ARG A 341 45.83 -3.28 9.86
CA ARG A 341 45.20 -3.74 11.11
C ARG A 341 44.00 -4.64 10.86
N VAL A 342 43.15 -4.29 9.89
CA VAL A 342 41.94 -5.06 9.56
C VAL A 342 42.31 -6.37 8.86
N LEU A 343 43.29 -6.34 7.94
CA LEU A 343 43.74 -7.51 7.18
C LEU A 343 44.59 -8.48 8.01
N ALA A 344 45.10 -8.08 9.17
CA ALA A 344 45.80 -8.98 10.09
C ALA A 344 44.87 -10.03 10.74
N GLU A 345 43.60 -9.67 10.98
CA GLU A 345 42.59 -10.52 11.64
C GLU A 345 41.20 -10.34 10.97
N PRO A 346 41.07 -10.63 9.65
CA PRO A 346 39.89 -10.29 8.87
C PRO A 346 38.62 -11.00 9.35
N GLU A 347 38.74 -12.14 10.04
CA GLU A 347 37.63 -12.89 10.63
C GLU A 347 36.86 -12.13 11.72
N LYS A 348 37.45 -11.08 12.30
CA LYS A 348 36.79 -10.23 13.30
C LYS A 348 35.96 -9.11 12.69
N TRP A 349 35.94 -8.98 11.36
CA TRP A 349 35.37 -7.83 10.67
C TRP A 349 34.26 -8.22 9.69
N ILE A 350 33.32 -7.30 9.55
CA ILE A 350 32.25 -7.29 8.57
C ILE A 350 32.56 -6.16 7.58
N PHE A 351 32.73 -6.52 6.31
CA PHE A 351 33.11 -5.58 5.26
C PHE A 351 31.87 -5.04 4.55
N LYS A 352 31.78 -3.72 4.40
CA LYS A 352 30.72 -3.04 3.64
C LYS A 352 31.36 -2.11 2.61
N LYS A 353 30.63 -1.84 1.53
CA LYS A 353 31.03 -0.74 0.64
C LYS A 353 30.90 0.59 1.38
N ALA A 354 31.87 1.47 1.18
CA ALA A 354 31.89 2.82 1.74
C ALA A 354 30.80 3.71 1.13
N PHE A 355 30.49 3.50 -0.16
CA PHE A 355 29.47 4.21 -0.91
C PHE A 355 28.48 3.22 -1.54
N ARG A 356 27.25 3.67 -1.82
CA ARG A 356 26.32 2.91 -2.67
C ARG A 356 26.82 2.90 -4.12
N ASP A 357 26.39 1.90 -4.89
CA ASP A 357 26.69 1.87 -6.33
C ASP A 357 25.80 2.89 -7.04
N ALA A 358 26.39 3.75 -7.88
CA ALA A 358 25.65 4.77 -8.61
C ALA A 358 24.52 4.14 -9.45
N GLY A 359 23.29 4.62 -9.25
CA GLY A 359 22.09 4.13 -9.95
C GLY A 359 21.46 2.86 -9.36
N ASN A 360 22.03 2.28 -8.30
CA ASN A 360 21.45 1.14 -7.59
C ASN A 360 21.06 1.56 -6.16
N PHE A 361 19.76 1.51 -5.87
CA PHE A 361 19.21 1.84 -4.55
C PHE A 361 19.28 0.68 -3.56
N LYS A 362 19.57 -0.55 -4.02
CA LYS A 362 19.78 -1.66 -3.10
C LYS A 362 21.07 -1.46 -2.32
N GLU A 363 20.96 -1.46 -1.00
CA GLU A 363 22.14 -1.47 -0.13
C GLU A 363 23.02 -2.68 -0.49
N PRO A 364 24.32 -2.48 -0.75
CA PRO A 364 25.24 -3.57 -1.00
C PRO A 364 25.26 -4.52 0.20
N GLU A 365 25.17 -5.83 -0.07
CA GLU A 365 25.18 -6.82 1.00
C GLU A 365 26.49 -6.75 1.81
N PRO A 366 26.41 -6.62 3.15
CA PRO A 366 27.54 -6.69 4.04
C PRO A 366 28.15 -8.09 3.99
N LYS A 367 29.48 -8.15 3.98
CA LYS A 367 30.25 -9.38 3.85
C LYS A 367 30.89 -9.72 5.18
N ALA A 368 30.26 -10.60 5.95
CA ALA A 368 30.82 -11.13 7.19
C ALA A 368 31.91 -12.17 6.86
N TYR A 369 33.19 -11.79 7.01
CA TYR A 369 34.30 -12.59 6.51
C TYR A 369 34.31 -14.03 7.06
N ALA A 370 33.98 -14.19 8.35
CA ALA A 370 33.96 -15.49 9.03
C ALA A 370 32.90 -16.47 8.52
N SER A 371 31.81 -16.01 7.90
CA SER A 371 30.73 -16.87 7.36
C SER A 371 30.87 -17.18 5.87
N MET A 372 31.88 -16.61 5.20
CA MET A 372 32.11 -16.77 3.77
C MET A 372 32.92 -18.03 3.44
N THR A 373 32.71 -18.58 2.23
CA THR A 373 33.58 -19.64 1.69
C THR A 373 34.98 -19.09 1.40
N THR A 374 36.00 -19.95 1.41
CA THR A 374 37.39 -19.55 1.14
C THR A 374 37.56 -18.83 -0.21
N THR A 375 36.86 -19.28 -1.25
CA THR A 375 36.88 -18.61 -2.57
C THR A 375 36.29 -17.19 -2.49
N ALA A 376 35.20 -17.02 -1.75
CA ALA A 376 34.56 -15.72 -1.59
C ALA A 376 35.40 -14.77 -0.71
N GLN A 377 36.08 -15.30 0.31
CA GLN A 377 37.05 -14.56 1.13
C GLN A 377 38.19 -14.00 0.27
N LEU A 378 38.83 -14.84 -0.56
CA LEU A 378 39.90 -14.40 -1.46
C LEU A 378 39.43 -13.33 -2.45
N ALA A 379 38.24 -13.49 -3.02
CA ALA A 379 37.65 -12.50 -3.92
C ALA A 379 37.36 -11.16 -3.23
N LEU A 380 36.93 -11.20 -1.96
CA LEU A 380 36.73 -9.99 -1.15
C LEU A 380 38.05 -9.27 -0.87
N LEU A 381 39.08 -10.01 -0.44
CA LEU A 381 40.40 -9.43 -0.18
C LEU A 381 40.99 -8.78 -1.44
N GLN A 382 40.91 -9.47 -2.59
CA GLN A 382 41.37 -8.91 -3.85
C GLN A 382 40.58 -7.65 -4.25
N ALA A 383 39.26 -7.61 -4.00
CA ALA A 383 38.44 -6.43 -4.26
C ALA A 383 38.80 -5.24 -3.34
N ILE A 384 39.19 -5.52 -2.09
CA ILE A 384 39.66 -4.51 -1.14
C ILE A 384 41.04 -3.99 -1.55
N GLU A 385 41.98 -4.87 -1.90
CA GLU A 385 43.32 -4.48 -2.36
C GLU A 385 43.28 -3.59 -3.62
N ASN A 386 42.34 -3.85 -4.54
CA ASN A 386 42.21 -3.07 -5.77
C ASN A 386 41.66 -1.66 -5.55
N SER A 387 40.82 -1.44 -4.53
CA SER A 387 40.13 -0.15 -4.30
C SER A 387 39.76 0.01 -2.83
N PRO A 388 40.75 0.15 -1.93
CA PRO A 388 40.51 0.10 -0.48
C PRO A 388 39.63 1.24 0.04
N GLU A 389 39.68 2.40 -0.61
CA GLU A 389 38.84 3.57 -0.30
C GLU A 389 37.34 3.30 -0.47
N GLN A 390 36.95 2.28 -1.25
CA GLN A 390 35.57 1.87 -1.48
C GLN A 390 35.03 0.96 -0.37
N TRP A 391 35.79 0.70 0.69
CA TRP A 391 35.43 -0.25 1.74
C TRP A 391 35.54 0.34 3.15
N VAL A 392 34.61 -0.08 4.00
CA VAL A 392 34.65 0.10 5.45
C VAL A 392 34.56 -1.27 6.11
N ALA A 393 35.22 -1.41 7.26
CA ALA A 393 35.18 -2.61 8.08
C ALA A 393 34.55 -2.27 9.44
N GLU A 394 33.50 -2.99 9.79
CA GLU A 394 32.85 -2.92 11.11
C GLU A 394 33.23 -4.16 11.92
N LYS A 395 33.64 -3.98 13.16
CA LYS A 395 34.03 -5.10 14.02
C LYS A 395 32.82 -5.93 14.39
N SER A 396 32.96 -7.24 14.38
CA SER A 396 31.92 -8.12 14.91
C SER A 396 31.77 -7.95 16.42
N VAL A 397 30.53 -8.03 16.90
CA VAL A 397 30.18 -7.91 18.31
C VAL A 397 29.25 -9.05 18.73
N ASP A 398 29.46 -9.55 19.94
CA ASP A 398 28.59 -10.54 20.57
C ASP A 398 27.41 -9.85 21.25
N LEU A 399 26.20 -10.34 20.95
CA LEU A 399 24.95 -9.71 21.34
C LEU A 399 24.29 -10.42 22.52
N ALA A 400 23.58 -9.64 23.34
CA ALA A 400 22.73 -10.19 24.39
C ALA A 400 21.64 -11.09 23.81
N THR A 401 21.46 -12.25 24.44
CA THR A 401 20.39 -13.19 24.09
C THR A 401 19.07 -12.74 24.68
N VAL A 402 17.99 -12.85 23.90
CA VAL A 402 16.60 -12.58 24.30
C VAL A 402 15.74 -13.82 24.10
N LEU A 403 14.53 -13.82 24.67
CA LEU A 403 13.57 -14.91 24.51
C LEU A 403 12.60 -14.59 23.37
N ALA A 404 12.35 -15.56 22.50
CA ALA A 404 11.36 -15.47 21.44
C ALA A 404 10.46 -16.70 21.38
N HIS A 405 9.18 -16.49 21.07
CA HIS A 405 8.18 -17.52 20.91
C HIS A 405 8.19 -18.07 19.48
N ARG A 406 8.43 -19.37 19.33
CA ARG A 406 8.37 -20.05 18.04
C ARG A 406 7.01 -20.75 17.88
N PRO A 407 6.16 -20.31 16.94
CA PRO A 407 4.92 -21.02 16.66
C PRO A 407 5.24 -22.36 15.96
N GLY A 408 4.92 -23.51 16.57
CA GLY A 408 5.10 -24.81 15.91
C GLY A 408 4.89 -26.09 16.74
N ASP A 409 4.01 -26.94 16.20
CA ASP A 409 3.69 -28.36 16.46
C ASP A 409 3.46 -28.83 17.90
N VAL A 410 2.26 -29.37 18.13
CA VAL A 410 1.69 -29.85 19.41
C VAL A 410 2.59 -30.90 20.10
N SER A 411 3.61 -31.40 19.40
CA SER A 411 4.58 -32.42 19.82
C SER A 411 5.84 -31.88 20.51
N SER A 412 6.18 -30.59 20.41
CA SER A 412 7.41 -30.03 21.01
C SER A 412 7.15 -29.32 22.35
N SER A 413 7.99 -29.60 23.35
CA SER A 413 7.81 -29.18 24.74
C SER A 413 8.32 -27.77 25.07
N ALA A 414 8.95 -27.06 24.14
CA ALA A 414 9.44 -25.70 24.35
C ALA A 414 9.01 -24.77 23.20
N SER A 415 8.00 -23.94 23.45
CA SER A 415 7.53 -22.89 22.53
C SER A 415 8.34 -21.59 22.59
N ILE A 416 9.33 -21.51 23.50
CA ILE A 416 10.19 -20.34 23.71
C ILE A 416 11.64 -20.77 23.47
N GLU A 417 12.33 -20.09 22.56
CA GLU A 417 13.72 -20.35 22.18
C GLU A 417 14.58 -19.08 22.33
N PRO A 418 15.91 -19.22 22.56
CA PRO A 418 16.81 -18.08 22.57
C PRO A 418 16.96 -17.47 21.17
N ALA A 419 17.01 -16.15 21.14
CA ALA A 419 17.14 -15.32 19.96
C ALA A 419 18.12 -14.17 20.24
N VAL A 420 18.52 -13.48 19.20
CA VAL A 420 19.27 -12.22 19.25
C VAL A 420 18.39 -11.10 18.71
N SER A 421 18.52 -9.88 19.24
CA SER A 421 17.65 -8.76 18.84
C SER A 421 18.39 -7.46 18.58
N LEU A 422 17.85 -6.70 17.63
CA LEU A 422 18.14 -5.30 17.35
C LEU A 422 16.95 -4.44 17.76
N MET A 423 17.20 -3.26 18.33
CA MET A 423 16.16 -2.31 18.72
C MET A 423 16.28 -1.05 17.86
N ARG A 424 15.26 -0.77 17.05
CA ARG A 424 15.15 0.47 16.29
C ARG A 424 14.39 1.51 17.09
N PHE A 425 15.08 2.57 17.50
CA PHE A 425 14.48 3.72 18.18
C PHE A 425 14.26 4.87 17.21
N PHE A 426 13.15 5.58 17.39
CA PHE A 426 12.76 6.69 16.51
C PHE A 426 12.85 8.01 17.26
N ALA A 427 13.31 9.05 16.57
CA ALA A 427 13.39 10.42 17.08
C ALA A 427 12.80 11.40 16.09
N VAL A 428 12.19 12.46 16.61
CA VAL A 428 11.66 13.58 15.84
C VAL A 428 12.38 14.86 16.22
N ASN A 429 12.88 15.57 15.23
CA ASN A 429 13.38 16.93 15.39
C ASN A 429 12.27 17.92 15.02
N THR A 430 12.00 18.85 15.92
CA THR A 430 11.16 20.03 15.69
C THR A 430 12.02 21.29 15.85
N ALA A 431 11.48 22.46 15.51
CA ALA A 431 12.21 23.71 15.67
C ALA A 431 12.47 24.07 17.14
N LYS A 432 11.73 23.45 18.07
CA LYS A 432 11.78 23.73 19.52
C LYS A 432 12.58 22.68 20.28
N GLU A 433 12.43 21.42 19.91
CA GLU A 433 13.00 20.29 20.65
C GLU A 433 13.18 19.04 19.78
N THR A 434 14.03 18.12 20.27
CA THR A 434 14.14 16.74 19.79
C THR A 434 13.44 15.82 20.78
N SER A 435 12.58 14.92 20.30
CA SER A 435 11.88 13.94 21.13
C SER A 435 12.11 12.52 20.62
N VAL A 436 12.42 11.60 21.53
CA VAL A 436 12.55 10.17 21.23
C VAL A 436 11.25 9.46 21.58
N MET A 437 10.86 8.48 20.78
CA MET A 437 9.70 7.64 21.07
C MET A 437 10.01 6.70 22.24
N PRO A 438 9.22 6.67 23.33
CA PRO A 438 9.43 5.74 24.46
C PRO A 438 8.99 4.30 24.10
N GLY A 439 9.76 3.70 23.20
CA GLY A 439 9.50 2.43 22.53
C GLY A 439 10.17 2.40 21.16
N GLY A 440 9.86 1.40 20.35
CA GLY A 440 10.50 1.23 19.05
C GLY A 440 10.12 -0.08 18.42
N LEU A 441 10.86 -0.46 17.39
CA LEU A 441 10.70 -1.75 16.74
C LEU A 441 11.82 -2.69 17.19
N GLY A 442 11.46 -3.79 17.85
CA GLY A 442 12.37 -4.89 18.11
C GLY A 442 12.39 -5.84 16.91
N ILE A 443 13.56 -6.16 16.40
CA ILE A 443 13.75 -7.13 15.32
C ILE A 443 14.60 -8.27 15.87
N PHE A 444 14.17 -9.51 15.73
CA PHE A 444 14.89 -10.65 16.30
C PHE A 444 15.07 -11.81 15.32
N GLN A 445 16.09 -12.61 15.57
CA GLN A 445 16.39 -13.83 14.84
C GLN A 445 16.69 -14.95 15.83
N PHE A 446 16.15 -16.15 15.59
CA PHE A 446 16.45 -17.33 16.41
C PHE A 446 17.91 -17.76 16.24
N ILE A 447 18.53 -18.20 17.33
CA ILE A 447 19.89 -18.75 17.30
C ILE A 447 19.83 -20.20 16.80
N ASP A 448 20.43 -20.50 15.65
CA ASP A 448 20.45 -21.87 15.12
C ASP A 448 21.35 -22.78 15.96
N LYS A 449 20.75 -23.82 16.53
CA LYS A 449 21.41 -24.83 17.40
C LYS A 449 22.50 -25.63 16.67
N ASN A 450 22.44 -25.75 15.34
CA ASN A 450 23.41 -26.53 14.54
C ASN A 450 24.61 -25.71 14.05
N LEU A 451 24.53 -24.38 14.10
CA LEU A 451 25.59 -23.44 13.68
C LEU A 451 26.42 -22.89 14.85
N ALA A 452 26.16 -23.34 16.08
CA ALA A 452 26.81 -22.90 17.32
C ALA A 452 28.36 -23.07 17.36
N ASN A 453 28.98 -23.68 16.35
CA ASN A 453 30.43 -23.85 16.22
C ASN A 453 31.09 -22.96 15.14
N SER A 454 30.36 -22.07 14.48
CA SER A 454 30.97 -21.04 13.61
C SER A 454 30.73 -19.67 14.22
N ALA A 455 31.75 -18.81 14.18
CA ALA A 455 31.76 -17.42 14.66
C ALA A 455 30.82 -16.48 13.87
N ALA A 456 29.61 -16.96 13.57
CA ALA A 456 28.60 -16.36 12.71
C ALA A 456 27.39 -15.81 13.50
N ALA A 457 27.52 -15.62 14.82
CA ALA A 457 26.60 -14.78 15.61
C ALA A 457 26.89 -13.27 15.44
N SER A 458 27.71 -12.93 14.44
CA SER A 458 28.13 -11.58 14.04
C SER A 458 27.02 -10.92 13.22
N ILE A 459 26.10 -10.19 13.85
CA ILE A 459 24.97 -9.59 13.13
C ILE A 459 25.42 -8.38 12.31
N SER A 460 25.13 -8.42 11.01
CA SER A 460 25.01 -7.23 10.16
C SER A 460 23.53 -7.00 9.80
N LYS A 461 23.15 -5.75 9.52
CA LYS A 461 21.80 -5.33 9.11
C LYS A 461 21.18 -6.26 8.02
N ALA A 462 21.97 -6.79 7.09
CA ALA A 462 21.47 -7.71 6.06
C ALA A 462 21.29 -9.16 6.53
N HIS A 463 22.07 -9.66 7.51
CA HIS A 463 21.85 -11.00 8.08
C HIS A 463 20.49 -11.12 8.79
N ILE A 464 19.96 -9.99 9.31
CA ILE A 464 18.61 -9.93 9.90
C ILE A 464 17.51 -9.88 8.82
N LEU A 465 17.80 -9.55 7.58
CA LEU A 465 16.73 -9.39 6.57
C LEU A 465 16.58 -10.61 5.66
N GLU A 466 17.51 -11.56 5.70
CA GLU A 466 17.57 -12.63 4.69
C GLU A 466 16.81 -13.92 5.07
N ARG A 467 16.76 -14.36 6.34
CA ARG A 467 16.00 -15.58 6.74
C ARG A 467 15.52 -15.60 8.21
N ASP A 468 14.24 -15.98 8.40
CA ASP A 468 13.58 -16.33 9.68
C ASP A 468 13.61 -15.26 10.78
N VAL A 469 13.22 -14.03 10.43
CA VAL A 469 13.20 -12.88 11.34
C VAL A 469 11.80 -12.50 11.75
N GLY A 470 11.63 -12.23 13.03
CA GLY A 470 10.38 -11.81 13.64
C GLY A 470 10.50 -10.45 14.31
N GLU A 471 9.37 -9.95 14.80
CA GLU A 471 9.29 -8.63 15.44
C GLU A 471 8.88 -8.68 16.89
N LYS A 472 9.28 -7.69 17.67
CA LYS A 472 8.91 -7.51 19.07
C LYS A 472 8.50 -6.06 19.32
N ASP A 473 7.49 -5.86 20.17
CA ASP A 473 7.26 -4.56 20.80
C ASP A 473 8.38 -4.28 21.82
N ILE A 474 8.72 -3.00 22.00
CA ILE A 474 9.69 -2.54 22.99
C ILE A 474 8.95 -1.81 24.11
N TRP A 475 8.95 -2.35 25.31
CA TRP A 475 8.29 -1.80 26.48
C TRP A 475 9.25 -0.98 27.33
N VAL A 476 9.13 0.34 27.25
CA VAL A 476 9.78 1.26 28.16
C VAL A 476 8.93 1.40 29.42
N LEU A 477 9.48 1.03 30.57
CA LEU A 477 8.76 1.03 31.85
C LEU A 477 8.80 2.41 32.50
N SER A 478 7.66 2.84 33.04
CA SER A 478 7.55 4.07 33.82
C SER A 478 7.54 3.82 35.31
N GLU A 479 8.30 4.62 36.08
CA GLU A 479 8.21 4.62 37.55
C GLU A 479 6.94 5.32 38.05
N ARG A 480 6.37 6.22 37.23
CA ARG A 480 5.21 7.05 37.56
C ARG A 480 3.94 6.52 36.85
N PRO A 481 2.75 6.95 37.29
CA PRO A 481 1.54 6.71 36.50
C PRO A 481 1.68 7.30 35.10
N VAL A 482 1.52 6.46 34.08
CA VAL A 482 1.64 6.86 32.67
C VAL A 482 0.46 7.73 32.28
N ALA A 483 0.74 8.89 31.67
CA ALA A 483 -0.29 9.82 31.24
C ALA A 483 -1.13 9.21 30.11
N HIS A 484 -2.46 9.37 30.21
CA HIS A 484 -3.38 9.00 29.14
C HIS A 484 -3.46 10.14 28.12
N PHE A 485 -2.56 10.13 27.15
CA PHE A 485 -2.61 11.04 26.00
C PHE A 485 -3.31 10.36 24.81
N SER A 486 -4.11 11.14 24.08
CA SER A 486 -4.80 10.73 22.86
C SER A 486 -4.48 11.73 21.75
N LEU A 487 -4.28 11.24 20.53
CA LEU A 487 -4.20 12.10 19.35
C LEU A 487 -5.56 12.68 18.94
N LEU A 488 -6.65 12.16 19.49
CA LEU A 488 -7.98 12.68 19.24
C LEU A 488 -8.05 14.14 19.71
N ALA A 489 -8.67 14.97 18.88
CA ALA A 489 -8.97 16.34 19.22
C ALA A 489 -9.67 16.43 20.58
N PRO A 490 -9.35 17.45 21.41
CA PRO A 490 -10.07 17.71 22.65
C PRO A 490 -11.59 17.79 22.41
N ALA A 491 -12.38 17.26 23.35
CA ALA A 491 -13.83 17.18 23.19
C ALA A 491 -14.53 18.55 23.09
N ASP A 492 -13.86 19.63 23.54
CA ASP A 492 -14.31 21.01 23.48
C ASP A 492 -13.95 21.72 22.17
N GLN A 493 -13.16 21.09 21.28
CA GLN A 493 -12.90 21.63 19.95
C GLN A 493 -14.13 21.48 19.07
N ALA A 494 -14.74 22.60 18.69
CA ALA A 494 -15.91 22.63 17.83
C ALA A 494 -15.57 22.07 16.44
N ILE A 495 -16.16 20.92 16.08
CA ILE A 495 -16.10 20.34 14.74
C ILE A 495 -17.32 20.85 13.96
N THR A 496 -17.10 21.44 12.80
CA THR A 496 -18.20 21.79 11.89
C THR A 496 -18.66 20.51 11.19
N PRO A 497 -19.90 20.03 11.40
CA PRO A 497 -20.38 18.83 10.73
C PRO A 497 -20.39 19.05 9.22
N SER A 498 -19.66 18.23 8.48
CA SER A 498 -19.73 18.20 7.01
C SER A 498 -20.49 16.96 6.55
N ARG A 499 -21.38 17.15 5.58
CA ARG A 499 -22.04 16.07 4.84
C ARG A 499 -21.53 15.94 3.40
N ALA A 500 -20.66 16.86 2.98
CA ALA A 500 -19.98 16.73 1.70
C ALA A 500 -19.01 15.55 1.81
N GLY A 501 -19.10 14.60 0.89
CA GLY A 501 -18.07 13.58 0.72
C GLY A 501 -16.73 14.31 0.62
N GLY A 502 -15.72 13.83 1.35
CA GLY A 502 -14.46 14.55 1.53
C GLY A 502 -13.74 14.85 0.21
N ASP A 503 -12.57 15.47 0.30
CA ASP A 503 -11.69 15.70 -0.85
C ASP A 503 -11.16 14.34 -1.39
N LEU A 504 -12.01 13.59 -2.10
CA LEU A 504 -11.71 12.27 -2.66
C LEU A 504 -10.66 12.43 -3.77
N PRO A 505 -9.46 11.82 -3.62
CA PRO A 505 -8.45 11.84 -4.66
C PRO A 505 -8.96 11.16 -5.94
N SER A 506 -8.57 11.68 -7.11
CA SER A 506 -9.05 11.16 -8.39
C SER A 506 -8.63 9.70 -8.63
N ARG A 507 -7.44 9.30 -8.20
CA ARG A 507 -7.01 7.90 -8.28
C ARG A 507 -7.85 6.98 -7.41
N ALA A 508 -8.23 7.42 -6.20
CA ALA A 508 -9.12 6.64 -5.34
C ALA A 508 -10.52 6.48 -5.98
N ALA A 509 -11.04 7.55 -6.60
CA ALA A 509 -12.27 7.47 -7.38
C ALA A 509 -12.14 6.53 -8.58
N GLU A 510 -11.00 6.54 -9.29
CA GLU A 510 -10.72 5.62 -10.40
C GLU A 510 -10.62 4.17 -9.92
N ASN A 511 -9.96 3.91 -8.80
CA ASN A 511 -9.85 2.58 -8.23
C ASN A 511 -11.22 2.04 -7.80
N LEU A 512 -12.08 2.86 -7.19
CA LEU A 512 -13.46 2.48 -6.86
C LEU A 512 -14.29 2.21 -8.12
N TYR A 513 -14.14 3.06 -9.14
CA TYR A 513 -14.77 2.87 -10.44
C TYR A 513 -14.35 1.55 -11.09
N ARG A 514 -13.05 1.25 -11.12
CA ARG A 514 -12.50 -0.01 -11.63
C ARG A 514 -12.98 -1.20 -10.81
N LEU A 515 -12.96 -1.12 -9.49
CA LEU A 515 -13.45 -2.17 -8.59
C LEU A 515 -14.91 -2.52 -8.89
N GLY A 516 -15.77 -1.51 -9.08
CA GLY A 516 -17.17 -1.73 -9.42
C GLY A 516 -17.37 -2.45 -10.76
N ARG A 517 -16.53 -2.10 -11.75
CA ARG A 517 -16.49 -2.81 -13.04
C ARG A 517 -16.02 -4.25 -12.86
N ASP A 518 -14.89 -4.47 -12.20
CA ASP A 518 -14.29 -5.80 -12.07
C ASP A 518 -15.20 -6.75 -11.26
N LEU A 519 -15.90 -6.24 -10.24
CA LEU A 519 -16.95 -6.98 -9.51
C LEU A 519 -18.11 -7.40 -10.41
N SER A 520 -18.56 -6.52 -11.31
CA SER A 520 -19.65 -6.84 -12.26
C SER A 520 -19.19 -7.79 -13.36
N ALA A 521 -17.98 -7.60 -13.85
CA ALA A 521 -17.36 -8.46 -14.85
C ALA A 521 -17.20 -9.88 -14.31
N SER A 522 -16.57 -10.04 -13.14
CA SER A 522 -16.39 -11.35 -12.49
C SER A 522 -17.73 -12.04 -12.19
N ASN A 523 -18.76 -11.29 -11.78
CA ASN A 523 -20.11 -11.83 -11.60
C ASN A 523 -20.69 -12.41 -12.90
N MET A 524 -20.58 -11.68 -14.02
CA MET A 524 -21.04 -12.17 -15.32
C MET A 524 -20.23 -13.37 -15.80
N MET A 525 -18.91 -13.33 -15.67
CA MET A 525 -18.01 -14.44 -16.03
C MET A 525 -18.37 -15.71 -15.25
N ALA A 526 -18.60 -15.60 -13.95
CA ALA A 526 -19.02 -16.71 -13.10
C ALA A 526 -20.41 -17.25 -13.50
N ARG A 527 -21.36 -16.39 -13.89
CA ARG A 527 -22.70 -16.81 -14.36
C ARG A 527 -22.63 -17.56 -15.68
N ILE A 528 -21.85 -17.08 -16.65
CA ILE A 528 -21.64 -17.76 -17.93
C ILE A 528 -20.94 -19.11 -17.70
N ALA A 529 -19.85 -19.12 -16.93
CA ALA A 529 -19.12 -20.34 -16.58
C ALA A 529 -20.02 -21.36 -15.88
N ARG A 530 -20.88 -20.93 -14.96
CA ARG A 530 -21.87 -21.80 -14.29
C ARG A 530 -22.89 -22.34 -15.28
N GLY A 531 -23.39 -21.50 -16.19
CA GLY A 531 -24.33 -21.90 -17.23
C GLY A 531 -23.76 -22.97 -18.17
N ILE A 532 -22.47 -22.90 -18.49
CA ILE A 532 -21.72 -23.93 -19.25
C ILE A 532 -21.53 -25.18 -18.38
N ALA A 533 -21.05 -25.02 -17.15
CA ALA A 533 -20.73 -26.12 -16.25
C ALA A 533 -21.92 -27.01 -15.93
N VAL A 534 -23.09 -26.42 -15.65
CA VAL A 534 -24.33 -27.17 -15.38
C VAL A 534 -24.71 -28.02 -16.59
N ARG A 535 -24.69 -27.44 -17.79
CA ARG A 535 -25.01 -28.16 -19.03
C ARG A 535 -24.06 -29.32 -19.25
N LEU A 536 -22.75 -29.06 -19.21
CA LEU A 536 -21.70 -30.09 -19.36
C LEU A 536 -21.74 -31.19 -18.27
N SER A 537 -22.46 -30.97 -17.17
CA SER A 537 -22.65 -31.97 -16.12
C SER A 537 -23.85 -32.90 -16.39
N ASP A 538 -24.85 -32.41 -17.12
CA ASP A 538 -26.14 -33.09 -17.29
C ASP A 538 -26.21 -33.94 -18.57
N GLU A 539 -25.69 -33.44 -19.71
CA GLU A 539 -25.77 -34.10 -21.02
C GLU A 539 -24.38 -34.14 -21.71
N SER A 540 -24.25 -34.92 -22.80
CA SER A 540 -23.07 -34.82 -23.67
C SER A 540 -23.11 -33.49 -24.43
N TRP A 541 -21.96 -32.81 -24.54
CA TRP A 541 -21.88 -31.52 -25.26
C TRP A 541 -22.31 -31.60 -26.73
N THR A 542 -22.26 -32.78 -27.35
CA THR A 542 -22.75 -33.03 -28.70
C THR A 542 -24.28 -32.95 -28.84
N GLU A 543 -25.01 -33.05 -27.73
CA GLU A 543 -26.47 -33.02 -27.66
C GLU A 543 -27.02 -31.64 -27.23
N MET A 544 -26.12 -30.65 -27.08
CA MET A 544 -26.46 -29.30 -26.63
C MET A 544 -26.41 -28.29 -27.78
N PRO A 545 -27.52 -28.06 -28.48
CA PRO A 545 -27.52 -27.14 -29.61
C PRO A 545 -27.22 -25.70 -29.18
N GLU A 546 -27.42 -25.27 -27.94
CA GLU A 546 -27.15 -23.90 -27.50
C GLU A 546 -25.71 -23.65 -27.02
N LEU A 547 -24.96 -24.71 -26.67
CA LEU A 547 -23.65 -24.60 -26.02
C LEU A 547 -22.62 -23.78 -26.82
N PRO A 548 -22.49 -23.92 -28.16
CA PRO A 548 -21.54 -23.12 -28.94
C PRO A 548 -21.78 -21.61 -28.83
N TRP A 549 -23.03 -21.18 -28.69
CA TRP A 549 -23.38 -19.77 -28.52
C TRP A 549 -22.96 -19.26 -27.13
N ILE A 550 -23.16 -20.06 -26.08
CA ILE A 550 -22.77 -19.71 -24.71
C ILE A 550 -21.25 -19.66 -24.58
N LEU A 551 -20.54 -20.63 -25.18
CA LEU A 551 -19.08 -20.62 -25.23
C LEU A 551 -18.57 -19.34 -25.93
N LYS A 552 -19.17 -18.95 -27.06
CA LYS A 552 -18.82 -17.70 -27.75
C LYS A 552 -19.06 -16.45 -26.89
N ALA A 553 -20.12 -16.44 -26.08
CA ALA A 553 -20.45 -15.32 -25.21
C ALA A 553 -19.48 -15.16 -24.02
N GLY A 554 -18.97 -16.28 -23.48
CA GLY A 554 -18.04 -16.26 -22.33
C GLY A 554 -16.56 -16.26 -22.70
N LEU A 555 -16.21 -16.84 -23.85
CA LEU A 555 -14.83 -17.16 -24.26
C LEU A 555 -14.48 -16.36 -25.52
N SER A 556 -14.30 -15.04 -25.38
CA SER A 556 -14.05 -14.10 -26.49
C SER A 556 -12.62 -14.16 -27.08
N ASP A 557 -11.86 -15.24 -26.84
CA ASP A 557 -10.47 -15.39 -27.28
C ASP A 557 -10.34 -16.42 -28.42
N GLU A 558 -9.66 -16.04 -29.51
CA GLU A 558 -9.36 -16.91 -30.64
C GLU A 558 -8.57 -18.17 -30.26
N SER A 559 -7.79 -18.11 -29.17
CA SER A 559 -7.04 -19.24 -28.62
C SER A 559 -7.96 -20.32 -28.04
N LEU A 560 -9.10 -19.91 -27.48
CA LEU A 560 -10.13 -20.79 -26.91
C LEU A 560 -11.07 -21.36 -27.99
N ALA A 561 -11.23 -20.66 -29.11
CA ALA A 561 -11.91 -21.20 -30.29
C ALA A 561 -11.22 -22.48 -30.82
N ARG A 562 -9.89 -22.59 -30.65
CA ARG A 562 -9.13 -23.82 -30.97
C ARG A 562 -9.37 -24.96 -29.97
N MET A 563 -9.77 -24.63 -28.74
CA MET A 563 -10.10 -25.58 -27.68
C MET A 563 -11.59 -25.98 -27.67
N ALA A 564 -12.42 -25.45 -28.58
CA ALA A 564 -13.84 -25.79 -28.68
C ALA A 564 -14.11 -27.28 -28.98
N GLN A 565 -13.08 -28.06 -29.34
CA GLN A 565 -13.15 -29.52 -29.44
C GLN A 565 -13.26 -30.22 -28.07
N ASP A 566 -12.89 -29.52 -27.00
CA ASP A 566 -13.02 -29.96 -25.60
C ASP A 566 -13.57 -28.80 -24.73
N PRO A 567 -14.91 -28.65 -24.67
CA PRO A 567 -15.57 -27.59 -23.92
C PRO A 567 -15.22 -27.56 -22.43
N GLU A 568 -14.91 -28.71 -21.83
CA GLU A 568 -14.59 -28.81 -20.41
C GLU A 568 -13.20 -28.22 -20.12
N ASN A 569 -12.21 -28.58 -20.92
CA ASN A 569 -10.87 -28.00 -20.80
C ASN A 569 -10.87 -26.50 -21.14
N ALA A 570 -11.68 -26.06 -22.12
CA ALA A 570 -11.83 -24.64 -22.43
C ALA A 570 -12.42 -23.84 -21.25
N LEU A 571 -13.45 -24.37 -20.59
CA LEU A 571 -14.05 -23.77 -19.39
C LEU A 571 -13.04 -23.70 -18.24
N ARG A 572 -12.31 -24.79 -17.99
CA ARG A 572 -11.30 -24.85 -16.93
C ARG A 572 -10.16 -23.86 -17.19
N TYR A 573 -9.70 -23.76 -18.42
CA TYR A 573 -8.68 -22.76 -18.80
C TYR A 573 -9.18 -21.34 -18.54
N PHE A 574 -10.38 -20.98 -19.00
CA PHE A 574 -10.97 -19.65 -18.76
C PHE A 574 -11.05 -19.27 -17.27
N ILE A 575 -11.44 -20.22 -16.42
CA ILE A 575 -11.50 -19.99 -14.98
C ILE A 575 -10.10 -19.79 -14.41
N LEU A 576 -9.13 -20.63 -14.77
CA LEU A 576 -7.78 -20.64 -14.18
C LEU A 576 -6.83 -19.57 -14.76
N ARG A 577 -7.22 -18.92 -15.84
CA ARG A 577 -6.37 -18.01 -16.60
C ARG A 577 -6.03 -16.72 -15.83
N LYS A 578 -4.74 -16.39 -15.76
CA LYS A 578 -4.18 -15.22 -15.04
C LYS A 578 -3.48 -14.19 -15.92
N ASP A 579 -3.15 -14.52 -17.17
CA ASP A 579 -2.31 -13.72 -18.07
C ASP A 579 -3.03 -12.56 -18.77
N ASN A 580 -4.38 -12.55 -18.80
CA ASN A 580 -5.14 -11.45 -19.39
C ASN A 580 -6.49 -11.21 -18.71
N ARG A 581 -7.05 -10.02 -18.93
CA ARG A 581 -8.35 -9.58 -18.37
C ARG A 581 -9.56 -10.36 -18.88
N ASN A 582 -9.38 -11.23 -19.88
CA ASN A 582 -10.42 -12.16 -20.34
C ASN A 582 -10.46 -13.44 -19.48
N GLY A 583 -9.48 -13.67 -18.62
CA GLY A 583 -9.45 -14.78 -17.66
C GLY A 583 -10.08 -14.40 -16.32
N MET A 584 -10.85 -15.32 -15.72
CA MET A 584 -11.56 -15.04 -14.48
C MET A 584 -10.61 -14.78 -13.31
N GLN A 585 -9.55 -15.58 -13.16
CA GLN A 585 -8.56 -15.42 -12.09
C GLN A 585 -7.73 -14.12 -12.19
N CYS A 586 -7.54 -13.58 -13.40
CA CYS A 586 -6.94 -12.26 -13.57
C CYS A 586 -7.81 -11.18 -12.92
N VAL A 587 -9.10 -11.13 -13.27
CA VAL A 587 -10.06 -10.15 -12.70
C VAL A 587 -10.22 -10.33 -11.19
N LEU A 588 -10.27 -11.57 -10.68
CA LEU A 588 -10.33 -11.83 -9.23
C LEU A 588 -9.08 -11.37 -8.48
N THR A 589 -7.92 -11.37 -9.15
CA THR A 589 -6.67 -10.85 -8.57
C THR A 589 -6.70 -9.32 -8.59
N GLU A 590 -7.12 -8.70 -9.69
CA GLU A 590 -7.30 -7.23 -9.77
C GLU A 590 -8.25 -6.69 -8.70
N ILE A 591 -9.36 -7.39 -8.39
CA ILE A 591 -10.28 -7.02 -7.30
C ILE A 591 -9.56 -6.97 -5.95
N ARG A 592 -8.72 -7.97 -5.65
CA ARG A 592 -7.96 -8.03 -4.39
C ARG A 592 -6.89 -6.93 -4.33
N ASP A 593 -6.18 -6.71 -5.42
CA ASP A 593 -5.17 -5.65 -5.51
C ASP A 593 -5.78 -4.26 -5.32
N LEU A 594 -6.95 -4.00 -5.92
CA LEU A 594 -7.71 -2.77 -5.72
C LEU A 594 -8.22 -2.61 -4.28
N ALA A 595 -8.63 -3.71 -3.63
CA ALA A 595 -9.07 -3.69 -2.24
C ALA A 595 -7.95 -3.29 -1.28
N VAL A 596 -6.72 -3.75 -1.52
CA VAL A 596 -5.53 -3.31 -0.76
C VAL A 596 -5.30 -1.81 -0.94
N GLN A 597 -5.41 -1.29 -2.16
CA GLN A 597 -5.22 0.14 -2.44
C GLN A 597 -6.31 1.03 -1.82
N LEU A 598 -7.51 0.50 -1.62
CA LEU A 598 -8.69 1.22 -1.11
C LEU A 598 -8.96 0.98 0.37
N ARG A 599 -8.07 0.30 1.10
CA ARG A 599 -8.23 -0.08 2.51
C ARG A 599 -8.63 1.08 3.42
N ASP A 600 -8.11 2.29 3.19
CA ASP A 600 -8.43 3.49 3.98
C ASP A 600 -9.78 4.13 3.62
N ARG A 601 -10.52 3.58 2.65
CA ARG A 601 -11.76 4.13 2.09
C ARG A 601 -12.97 3.22 2.17
N ILE A 602 -12.79 1.95 2.54
CA ILE A 602 -13.86 0.97 2.68
C ILE A 602 -13.99 0.52 4.14
N SER A 603 -15.14 -0.01 4.52
CA SER A 603 -15.32 -0.58 5.86
C SER A 603 -14.44 -1.82 6.05
N GLU A 604 -14.08 -2.11 7.29
CA GLU A 604 -13.29 -3.28 7.65
C GLU A 604 -13.94 -4.59 7.17
N ASP A 605 -15.24 -4.74 7.37
CA ASP A 605 -16.00 -5.90 6.88
C ASP A 605 -15.94 -6.05 5.35
N LEU A 606 -16.03 -4.93 4.61
CA LEU A 606 -15.98 -4.95 3.15
C LEU A 606 -14.59 -5.33 2.67
N TRP A 607 -13.55 -4.81 3.33
CA TRP A 607 -12.16 -5.16 3.04
C TRP A 607 -11.89 -6.65 3.27
N LEU A 608 -12.32 -7.22 4.40
CA LEU A 608 -12.12 -8.65 4.71
C LEU A 608 -12.71 -9.57 3.62
N TYR A 609 -13.93 -9.28 3.17
CA TYR A 609 -14.57 -10.03 2.08
C TYR A 609 -13.90 -9.84 0.72
N LEU A 610 -13.44 -8.61 0.42
CA LEU A 610 -12.72 -8.34 -0.82
C LEU A 610 -11.33 -8.99 -0.84
N ASN A 611 -10.61 -9.03 0.28
CA ASN A 611 -9.30 -9.65 0.39
C ASN A 611 -9.38 -11.18 0.18
N GLY A 612 -10.44 -11.81 0.70
CA GLY A 612 -10.76 -13.23 0.51
C GLY A 612 -11.42 -13.56 -0.84
N PHE A 613 -11.67 -12.58 -1.71
CA PHE A 613 -12.52 -12.75 -2.89
C PHE A 613 -11.93 -13.74 -3.90
N GLY A 614 -12.64 -14.83 -4.15
CA GLY A 614 -12.22 -15.83 -5.15
C GLY A 614 -11.00 -16.68 -4.79
N VAL A 615 -10.57 -16.65 -3.50
CA VAL A 615 -9.43 -17.42 -2.95
C VAL A 615 -9.79 -18.89 -2.67
N ALA A 616 -11.07 -19.27 -2.81
CA ALA A 616 -11.53 -20.64 -2.60
C ALA A 616 -10.66 -21.67 -3.34
N GLU A 617 -10.29 -22.75 -2.64
CA GLU A 617 -9.49 -23.82 -3.21
C GLU A 617 -10.19 -24.42 -4.44
N MET A 618 -9.43 -24.54 -5.53
CA MET A 618 -9.94 -25.18 -6.73
C MET A 618 -10.15 -26.68 -6.46
N PRO A 619 -11.34 -27.21 -6.72
CA PRO A 619 -11.63 -28.62 -6.49
C PRO A 619 -10.76 -29.53 -7.40
N ALA A 620 -10.18 -30.57 -6.81
CA ALA A 620 -9.25 -31.50 -7.47
C ALA A 620 -9.92 -32.44 -8.50
N GLY A 621 -11.23 -32.37 -8.69
CA GLY A 621 -11.99 -33.27 -9.56
C GLY A 621 -11.83 -32.97 -11.06
N ALA A 622 -11.89 -34.04 -11.87
CA ALA A 622 -12.15 -33.93 -13.31
C ALA A 622 -13.66 -33.73 -13.55
N GLY A 623 -14.06 -33.13 -14.66
CA GLY A 623 -15.45 -32.84 -14.99
C GLY A 623 -15.79 -31.36 -14.80
N ALA A 624 -16.66 -30.82 -15.67
CA ALA A 624 -17.23 -29.48 -15.49
C ALA A 624 -18.01 -29.33 -14.17
N ALA A 625 -18.61 -30.42 -13.67
CA ALA A 625 -19.33 -30.48 -12.40
C ALA A 625 -18.45 -30.12 -11.20
N SER A 626 -17.15 -30.46 -11.25
CA SER A 626 -16.23 -30.16 -10.16
C SER A 626 -16.08 -28.65 -9.94
N LEU A 627 -16.28 -27.84 -10.98
CA LEU A 627 -16.13 -26.37 -10.94
C LEU A 627 -17.33 -25.65 -10.31
N LEU A 628 -18.49 -26.31 -10.20
CA LEU A 628 -19.74 -25.69 -9.72
C LEU A 628 -19.65 -25.12 -8.28
N PRO A 629 -19.06 -25.81 -7.29
CA PRO A 629 -18.89 -25.26 -5.94
C PRO A 629 -18.05 -23.98 -5.92
N TYR A 630 -16.96 -23.95 -6.71
CA TYR A 630 -16.09 -22.78 -6.83
C TYR A 630 -16.84 -21.58 -7.44
N LEU A 631 -17.54 -21.81 -8.56
CA LEU A 631 -18.34 -20.75 -9.21
C LEU A 631 -19.47 -20.24 -8.31
N LYS A 632 -20.08 -21.13 -7.51
CA LYS A 632 -21.08 -20.74 -6.52
C LYS A 632 -20.48 -19.89 -5.40
N ALA A 633 -19.27 -20.20 -4.94
CA ALA A 633 -18.56 -19.39 -3.95
C ALA A 633 -18.30 -17.98 -4.49
N VAL A 634 -17.76 -17.83 -5.70
CA VAL A 634 -17.51 -16.50 -6.30
C VAL A 634 -18.79 -15.68 -6.46
N LEU A 635 -19.90 -16.32 -6.85
CA LEU A 635 -21.21 -15.63 -6.93
C LEU A 635 -21.74 -15.24 -5.55
N SER A 636 -21.51 -16.06 -4.53
CA SER A 636 -21.86 -15.75 -3.14
C SER A 636 -21.03 -14.57 -2.63
N ASP A 637 -19.72 -14.56 -2.89
CA ASP A 637 -18.82 -13.47 -2.51
C ASP A 637 -19.24 -12.18 -3.20
N SER A 638 -19.57 -12.23 -4.50
CA SER A 638 -20.08 -11.06 -5.25
C SER A 638 -21.34 -10.47 -4.61
N ALA A 639 -22.27 -11.33 -4.18
CA ALA A 639 -23.51 -10.91 -3.53
C ALA A 639 -23.25 -10.33 -2.13
N ALA A 640 -22.33 -10.95 -1.37
CA ALA A 640 -21.92 -10.47 -0.05
C ALA A 640 -21.26 -9.08 -0.15
N VAL A 641 -20.31 -8.91 -1.07
CA VAL A 641 -19.63 -7.62 -1.32
C VAL A 641 -20.64 -6.54 -1.72
N ALA A 642 -21.56 -6.82 -2.64
CA ALA A 642 -22.59 -5.85 -3.04
C ALA A 642 -23.53 -5.48 -1.88
N GLY A 643 -23.92 -6.46 -1.05
CA GLY A 643 -24.73 -6.24 0.15
C GLY A 643 -24.01 -5.41 1.21
N LEU A 644 -22.75 -5.73 1.50
CA LEU A 644 -21.91 -5.00 2.45
C LEU A 644 -21.65 -3.57 1.97
N ALA A 645 -21.29 -3.37 0.70
CA ALA A 645 -21.13 -2.01 0.15
C ALA A 645 -22.43 -1.21 0.23
N ALA A 646 -23.58 -1.85 0.02
CA ALA A 646 -24.87 -1.22 0.20
C ALA A 646 -25.20 -0.92 1.67
N ASP A 647 -24.73 -1.69 2.64
CA ASP A 647 -25.08 -1.47 4.06
C ASP A 647 -24.08 -0.56 4.80
N SER A 648 -22.77 -0.71 4.53
CA SER A 648 -21.70 -0.08 5.32
C SER A 648 -21.18 1.24 4.75
N MET A 649 -21.28 1.47 3.44
CA MET A 649 -20.73 2.68 2.82
C MET A 649 -21.70 3.85 2.87
N THR A 650 -21.21 5.01 3.32
CA THR A 650 -21.97 6.27 3.22
C THR A 650 -22.21 6.63 1.75
N ARG A 651 -23.33 7.31 1.46
CA ARG A 651 -23.71 7.68 0.07
C ARG A 651 -22.98 8.92 -0.46
N GLY A 652 -21.68 8.98 -0.15
CA GLY A 652 -20.71 9.94 -0.67
C GLY A 652 -20.17 9.52 -2.04
N HIS A 653 -19.18 10.26 -2.54
CA HIS A 653 -18.61 10.03 -3.87
C HIS A 653 -17.96 8.65 -4.00
N GLU A 654 -17.41 8.10 -2.91
CA GLU A 654 -16.75 6.80 -2.90
C GLU A 654 -17.70 5.68 -3.33
N TRP A 655 -18.87 5.61 -2.69
CA TRP A 655 -19.91 4.63 -3.04
C TRP A 655 -20.45 4.86 -4.46
N ARG A 656 -20.59 6.13 -4.87
CA ARG A 656 -21.10 6.47 -6.21
C ARG A 656 -20.17 6.02 -7.32
N PHE A 657 -18.85 6.21 -7.20
CA PHE A 657 -17.91 5.73 -8.22
C PHE A 657 -17.90 4.21 -8.32
N LEU A 658 -18.00 3.50 -7.19
CA LEU A 658 -18.19 2.04 -7.17
C LEU A 658 -19.45 1.64 -7.94
N GLU A 659 -20.59 2.26 -7.65
CA GLU A 659 -21.85 1.97 -8.34
C GLU A 659 -21.83 2.36 -9.81
N ILE A 660 -21.29 3.52 -10.18
CA ILE A 660 -21.13 3.95 -11.57
C ILE A 660 -20.37 2.89 -12.38
N GLY A 661 -19.25 2.40 -11.85
CA GLY A 661 -18.48 1.31 -12.47
C GLY A 661 -19.32 0.04 -12.63
N ARG A 662 -20.05 -0.33 -11.57
CA ARG A 662 -20.95 -1.50 -11.55
C ARG A 662 -22.04 -1.43 -12.61
N GLN A 663 -22.72 -0.28 -12.72
CA GLN A 663 -23.83 -0.05 -13.65
C GLN A 663 -23.36 -0.08 -15.10
N ILE A 664 -22.25 0.60 -15.41
CA ILE A 664 -21.67 0.63 -16.76
C ILE A 664 -21.27 -0.77 -17.21
N GLU A 665 -20.51 -1.49 -16.38
CA GLU A 665 -20.07 -2.83 -16.74
C GLU A 665 -21.26 -3.78 -16.86
N CYS A 666 -22.24 -3.72 -15.95
CA CYS A 666 -23.44 -4.55 -16.05
C CYS A 666 -24.23 -4.27 -17.34
N ALA A 667 -24.37 -3.01 -17.75
CA ALA A 667 -25.04 -2.63 -18.99
C ALA A 667 -24.32 -3.21 -20.22
N ILE A 668 -22.99 -3.02 -20.30
CA ILE A 668 -22.16 -3.54 -21.39
C ILE A 668 -22.23 -5.06 -21.45
N ARG A 669 -22.12 -5.74 -20.31
CA ARG A 669 -22.15 -7.22 -20.24
C ARG A 669 -23.52 -7.78 -20.62
N THR A 670 -24.62 -7.15 -20.21
CA THR A 670 -25.97 -7.54 -20.65
C THR A 670 -26.13 -7.35 -22.16
N LEU A 671 -25.67 -6.22 -22.71
CA LEU A 671 -25.68 -5.98 -24.16
C LEU A 671 -24.83 -7.02 -24.92
N GLN A 672 -23.64 -7.34 -24.44
CA GLN A 672 -22.76 -8.37 -25.02
C GLN A 672 -23.39 -9.78 -24.95
N LEU A 673 -24.08 -10.11 -23.86
CA LEU A 673 -24.82 -11.37 -23.72
C LEU A 673 -25.93 -11.46 -24.78
N ILE A 674 -26.74 -10.41 -24.91
CA ILE A 674 -27.81 -10.31 -25.92
C ILE A 674 -27.22 -10.39 -27.34
N LYS A 675 -26.13 -9.67 -27.62
CA LYS A 675 -25.44 -9.72 -28.91
C LYS A 675 -25.02 -11.14 -29.25
N SER A 676 -24.37 -11.82 -28.31
CA SER A 676 -23.75 -13.12 -28.54
C SER A 676 -24.78 -14.24 -28.68
N LEU A 677 -25.86 -14.19 -27.90
CA LEU A 677 -26.86 -15.25 -27.82
C LEU A 677 -28.10 -14.99 -28.66
N LEU A 678 -28.47 -13.74 -28.95
CA LEU A 678 -29.74 -13.40 -29.60
C LEU A 678 -29.60 -12.72 -30.97
N SER A 679 -28.40 -12.36 -31.45
CA SER A 679 -28.27 -11.78 -32.81
C SER A 679 -28.67 -12.75 -33.92
N THR A 680 -28.44 -14.05 -33.73
CA THR A 680 -28.84 -15.09 -34.70
C THR A 680 -29.95 -15.95 -34.10
N ALA A 681 -31.06 -16.12 -34.82
CA ALA A 681 -32.11 -17.06 -34.50
C ALA A 681 -31.72 -18.49 -34.93
N PRO A 682 -31.69 -19.49 -34.04
CA PRO A 682 -31.53 -20.87 -34.43
C PRO A 682 -32.66 -21.32 -35.37
N ALA A 683 -32.34 -22.16 -36.36
CA ALA A 683 -33.34 -22.72 -37.27
C ALA A 683 -34.28 -23.71 -36.57
N GLU A 684 -33.77 -24.41 -35.56
CA GLU A 684 -34.51 -25.38 -34.77
C GLU A 684 -35.19 -24.74 -33.57
N GLU A 685 -36.48 -25.03 -33.37
CA GLU A 685 -37.28 -24.48 -32.28
C GLU A 685 -36.74 -24.88 -30.90
N ILE A 686 -36.30 -26.14 -30.73
CA ILE A 686 -35.73 -26.65 -29.49
C ILE A 686 -34.45 -25.88 -29.12
N ALA A 687 -33.57 -25.65 -30.09
CA ALA A 687 -32.36 -24.87 -29.90
C ALA A 687 -32.67 -23.43 -29.47
N ASN A 688 -33.67 -22.81 -30.10
CA ASN A 688 -34.11 -21.46 -29.75
C ASN A 688 -34.70 -21.40 -28.33
N LEU A 689 -35.49 -22.39 -27.89
CA LEU A 689 -36.02 -22.46 -26.53
C LEU A 689 -34.91 -22.63 -25.48
N ARG A 690 -33.98 -23.57 -25.70
CA ARG A 690 -32.83 -23.78 -24.79
C ARG A 690 -31.92 -22.55 -24.71
N LEU A 691 -31.75 -21.84 -25.83
CA LEU A 691 -30.99 -20.59 -25.88
C LEU A 691 -31.67 -19.45 -25.11
N LEU A 692 -32.99 -19.28 -25.25
CA LEU A 692 -33.76 -18.29 -24.48
C LEU A 692 -33.72 -18.60 -22.98
N GLN A 693 -33.79 -19.88 -22.61
CA GLN A 693 -33.62 -20.31 -21.23
C GLN A 693 -32.22 -19.97 -20.70
N ALA A 694 -31.17 -20.27 -21.47
CA ALA A 694 -29.78 -19.96 -21.11
C ALA A 694 -29.56 -18.46 -20.88
N VAL A 695 -30.11 -17.62 -21.77
CA VAL A 695 -30.04 -16.15 -21.65
C VAL A 695 -30.70 -15.68 -20.34
N LEU A 696 -31.87 -16.21 -20.00
CA LEU A 696 -32.58 -15.86 -18.77
C LEU A 696 -31.89 -16.39 -17.50
N GLU A 697 -31.25 -17.56 -17.55
CA GLU A 697 -30.47 -18.13 -16.45
C GLU A 697 -29.21 -17.31 -16.16
N ILE A 698 -28.47 -16.95 -17.22
CA ILE A 698 -27.26 -16.14 -17.11
C ILE A 698 -27.64 -14.70 -16.70
N GLY A 699 -28.70 -14.14 -17.27
CA GLY A 699 -29.20 -12.80 -16.97
C GLY A 699 -30.01 -12.66 -15.68
N ASP A 700 -30.13 -13.71 -14.86
CA ASP A 700 -30.91 -13.75 -13.60
C ASP A 700 -32.40 -13.41 -13.74
N GLY A 701 -32.95 -13.56 -14.95
CA GLY A 701 -34.33 -13.18 -15.30
C GLY A 701 -35.33 -14.33 -15.28
N LEU A 702 -34.89 -15.59 -15.14
CA LEU A 702 -35.75 -16.76 -15.35
C LEU A 702 -36.98 -16.79 -14.41
N MET A 703 -36.79 -16.52 -13.12
CA MET A 703 -37.89 -16.49 -12.15
C MET A 703 -38.90 -15.37 -12.46
N THR A 704 -38.39 -14.17 -12.78
CA THR A 704 -39.22 -13.01 -13.14
C THR A 704 -40.00 -13.28 -14.43
N TYR A 705 -39.35 -13.88 -15.42
CA TYR A 705 -39.98 -14.28 -16.68
C TYR A 705 -41.11 -15.28 -16.43
N HIS A 706 -40.83 -16.37 -15.70
CA HIS A 706 -41.86 -17.38 -15.38
C HIS A 706 -43.05 -16.79 -14.64
N ARG A 707 -42.82 -15.84 -13.73
CA ARG A 707 -43.88 -15.15 -13.01
C ARG A 707 -44.76 -14.27 -13.92
N ARG A 708 -44.17 -13.57 -14.89
CA ARG A 708 -44.89 -12.60 -15.75
C ARG A 708 -45.51 -13.23 -17.00
N TYR A 709 -44.79 -14.15 -17.64
CA TYR A 709 -45.11 -14.69 -18.96
C TYR A 709 -45.40 -16.20 -18.95
N GLY A 710 -45.35 -16.84 -17.77
CA GLY A 710 -45.49 -18.29 -17.63
C GLY A 710 -44.29 -19.06 -18.19
N GLY A 711 -44.45 -20.36 -18.41
CA GLY A 711 -43.38 -21.23 -18.93
C GLY A 711 -43.16 -21.17 -20.44
N ARG A 712 -43.84 -20.26 -21.17
CA ARG A 712 -43.72 -20.15 -22.65
C ARG A 712 -42.63 -19.15 -22.99
N LEU A 713 -41.46 -19.65 -23.37
CA LEU A 713 -40.31 -18.82 -23.76
C LEU A 713 -40.54 -18.21 -25.15
N GLN A 714 -40.44 -16.88 -25.23
CA GLN A 714 -40.56 -16.10 -26.46
C GLN A 714 -39.50 -15.01 -26.49
N VAL A 715 -39.05 -14.64 -27.69
CA VAL A 715 -37.94 -13.68 -27.86
C VAL A 715 -38.34 -12.27 -27.41
N VAL A 716 -39.53 -11.81 -27.78
CA VAL A 716 -40.01 -10.44 -27.46
C VAL A 716 -40.02 -10.19 -25.95
N PRO A 717 -40.64 -11.04 -25.10
CA PRO A 717 -40.62 -10.79 -23.65
C PRO A 717 -39.24 -10.97 -23.00
N VAL A 718 -38.33 -11.76 -23.59
CA VAL A 718 -36.93 -11.85 -23.14
C VAL A 718 -36.17 -10.55 -23.43
N LEU A 719 -36.32 -10.01 -24.64
CA LEU A 719 -35.70 -8.74 -25.03
C LEU A 719 -36.25 -7.57 -24.22
N ASP A 720 -37.57 -7.50 -24.01
CA ASP A 720 -38.19 -6.50 -23.15
C ASP A 720 -37.61 -6.53 -21.72
N LEU A 721 -37.55 -7.73 -21.12
CA LEU A 721 -37.05 -7.92 -19.77
C LEU A 721 -35.57 -7.53 -19.60
N LEU A 722 -34.73 -7.73 -20.62
CA LEU A 722 -33.28 -7.48 -20.53
C LEU A 722 -32.83 -6.14 -21.11
N LEU A 723 -33.58 -5.53 -22.03
CA LEU A 723 -33.23 -4.22 -22.61
C LEU A 723 -34.00 -3.08 -21.95
N SER A 724 -35.32 -3.19 -21.84
CA SER A 724 -36.21 -2.03 -21.68
C SER A 724 -36.91 -1.97 -20.32
N ASP A 725 -36.98 -3.08 -19.59
CA ASP A 725 -37.66 -3.14 -18.30
C ASP A 725 -36.88 -2.41 -17.18
N GLU A 726 -37.21 -1.14 -16.94
CA GLU A 726 -36.66 -0.32 -15.84
C GLU A 726 -36.96 -0.84 -14.42
N SER A 727 -37.74 -1.90 -14.26
CA SER A 727 -37.95 -2.55 -12.95
C SER A 727 -37.01 -3.73 -12.70
N ASN A 728 -36.30 -4.21 -13.73
CA ASN A 728 -35.38 -5.33 -13.63
C ASN A 728 -33.95 -4.86 -13.36
N PRO A 729 -33.32 -5.19 -12.20
CA PRO A 729 -31.97 -4.76 -11.86
C PRO A 729 -30.84 -5.25 -12.79
N ARG A 730 -31.15 -6.08 -13.79
CA ARG A 730 -30.20 -6.55 -14.81
C ARG A 730 -30.46 -5.97 -16.20
N SER A 731 -31.57 -5.28 -16.40
CA SER A 731 -31.87 -4.68 -17.68
C SER A 731 -30.94 -3.50 -17.96
N VAL A 732 -30.68 -3.25 -19.24
CA VAL A 732 -29.87 -2.12 -19.69
C VAL A 732 -30.53 -0.80 -19.28
N ALA A 733 -31.84 -0.65 -19.50
CA ALA A 733 -32.59 0.55 -19.12
C ALA A 733 -32.50 0.84 -17.61
N TYR A 734 -32.61 -0.17 -16.74
CA TYR A 734 -32.41 0.02 -15.30
C TYR A 734 -30.99 0.52 -14.98
N GLN A 735 -29.96 -0.08 -15.59
CA GLN A 735 -28.58 0.34 -15.32
C GLN A 735 -28.37 1.80 -15.69
N ILE A 736 -28.86 2.23 -16.85
CA ILE A 736 -28.72 3.60 -17.34
C ILE A 736 -29.53 4.59 -16.50
N ALA A 737 -30.75 4.21 -16.08
CA ALA A 737 -31.57 5.03 -15.21
C ALA A 737 -30.90 5.26 -13.84
N ARG A 738 -30.33 4.20 -13.24
CA ARG A 738 -29.56 4.31 -12.00
C ARG A 738 -28.26 5.07 -12.17
N LEU A 739 -27.52 4.84 -13.24
CA LEU A 739 -26.30 5.56 -13.56
C LEU A 739 -26.55 7.09 -13.60
N ARG A 740 -27.67 7.51 -14.21
CA ARG A 740 -28.08 8.91 -14.23
C ARG A 740 -28.36 9.49 -12.84
N GLU A 741 -29.07 8.76 -11.98
CA GLU A 741 -29.33 9.17 -10.58
C GLU A 741 -28.00 9.37 -9.80
N GLU A 742 -27.02 8.50 -10.03
CA GLU A 742 -25.72 8.63 -9.38
C GLU A 742 -24.91 9.82 -9.89
N THR A 743 -24.96 10.11 -11.19
CA THR A 743 -24.21 11.22 -11.79
C THR A 743 -24.77 12.60 -11.46
N GLU A 744 -26.05 12.71 -11.09
CA GLU A 744 -26.68 13.97 -10.63
C GLU A 744 -26.02 14.53 -9.35
N HIS A 745 -25.36 13.67 -8.57
CA HIS A 745 -24.74 14.06 -7.30
C HIS A 745 -23.22 14.27 -7.41
N LEU A 746 -22.65 14.20 -8.62
CA LEU A 746 -21.22 14.42 -8.83
C LEU A 746 -20.88 15.93 -8.86
N PRO A 747 -19.64 16.30 -8.48
CA PRO A 747 -19.23 17.70 -8.46
C PRO A 747 -19.32 18.34 -9.85
N GLY A 748 -19.96 19.51 -9.95
CA GLY A 748 -20.17 20.20 -11.23
C GLY A 748 -21.47 19.84 -11.95
N ASN A 749 -22.24 18.86 -11.45
CA ASN A 749 -23.60 18.55 -11.92
C ASN A 749 -24.69 19.06 -10.95
N LEU A 750 -24.37 20.05 -10.11
CA LEU A 750 -25.30 20.58 -9.11
C LEU A 750 -26.53 21.21 -9.78
N GLN A 751 -27.71 20.89 -9.22
CA GLN A 751 -29.01 21.47 -9.57
C GLN A 751 -28.99 22.99 -9.33
N GLY A 752 -28.57 23.76 -10.34
CA GLY A 752 -28.44 25.22 -10.25
C GLY A 752 -28.05 25.87 -11.59
N GLU A 753 -27.37 25.13 -12.48
CA GLU A 753 -27.14 25.56 -13.85
C GLU A 753 -28.35 25.27 -14.74
N ALA A 754 -28.73 26.21 -15.62
CA ALA A 754 -29.88 26.07 -16.50
C ALA A 754 -29.67 25.06 -17.66
N ALA A 755 -28.46 24.53 -17.81
CA ALA A 755 -28.07 23.62 -18.90
C ALA A 755 -27.67 22.25 -18.35
N PHE A 756 -28.06 21.19 -19.08
CA PHE A 756 -27.63 19.82 -18.77
C PHE A 756 -26.15 19.62 -19.10
N SER A 757 -25.45 18.83 -18.27
CA SER A 757 -24.07 18.47 -18.56
C SER A 757 -23.99 17.58 -19.83
N PRO A 758 -22.84 17.55 -20.54
CA PRO A 758 -22.66 16.62 -21.66
C PRO A 758 -22.91 15.15 -21.28
N LEU A 759 -22.55 14.77 -20.05
CA LEU A 759 -22.80 13.44 -19.51
C LEU A 759 -24.31 13.16 -19.35
N ASP A 760 -25.06 14.11 -18.81
CA ASP A 760 -26.51 13.96 -18.63
C ASP A 760 -27.25 13.88 -19.95
N LEU A 761 -26.83 14.66 -20.95
CA LEU A 761 -27.41 14.61 -22.31
C LEU A 761 -27.23 13.23 -22.95
N GLU A 762 -26.02 12.66 -22.86
CA GLU A 762 -25.72 11.33 -23.38
C GLU A 762 -26.52 10.23 -22.66
N LEU A 763 -26.60 10.29 -21.33
CA LEU A 763 -27.39 9.36 -20.52
C LEU A 763 -28.89 9.43 -20.86
N MET A 764 -29.44 10.64 -21.02
CA MET A 764 -30.82 10.84 -21.44
C MET A 764 -31.08 10.31 -22.85
N ARG A 765 -30.14 10.51 -23.79
CA ARG A 765 -30.25 9.96 -25.15
C ARG A 765 -30.34 8.45 -25.12
N VAL A 766 -29.37 7.79 -24.48
CA VAL A 766 -29.32 6.31 -24.38
C VAL A 766 -30.59 5.75 -23.74
N LEU A 767 -31.04 6.34 -22.62
CA LEU A 767 -32.26 5.89 -21.95
C LEU A 767 -33.50 6.09 -22.83
N THR A 768 -33.56 7.19 -23.57
CA THR A 768 -34.68 7.47 -24.49
C THR A 768 -34.68 6.50 -25.67
N ASP A 769 -33.52 6.19 -26.25
CA ASP A 769 -33.39 5.22 -27.33
C ASP A 769 -33.88 3.83 -26.89
N LEU A 770 -33.55 3.41 -25.67
CA LEU A 770 -34.02 2.14 -25.09
C LEU A 770 -35.55 2.17 -24.86
N ARG A 771 -36.10 3.28 -24.37
CA ARG A 771 -37.56 3.45 -24.15
C ARG A 771 -38.36 3.46 -25.45
N LEU A 772 -37.79 4.01 -26.52
CA LEU A 772 -38.45 4.10 -27.84
C LEU A 772 -38.21 2.87 -28.71
N ALA A 773 -37.37 1.93 -28.27
CA ALA A 773 -37.06 0.72 -29.02
C ALA A 773 -38.31 -0.15 -29.22
N ASN A 774 -38.68 -0.40 -30.48
CA ASN A 774 -39.75 -1.33 -30.81
C ASN A 774 -39.26 -2.78 -30.71
N ILE A 775 -39.55 -3.44 -29.59
CA ILE A 775 -39.07 -4.80 -29.28
C ILE A 775 -39.53 -5.85 -30.31
N GLU A 776 -40.72 -5.70 -30.88
CA GLU A 776 -41.21 -6.60 -31.93
C GLU A 776 -40.34 -6.47 -33.20
N SER A 777 -39.98 -5.24 -33.57
CA SER A 777 -39.09 -4.97 -34.70
C SER A 777 -37.66 -5.46 -34.45
N LEU A 778 -37.19 -5.50 -33.21
CA LEU A 778 -35.89 -6.06 -32.84
C LEU A 778 -35.89 -7.59 -32.88
N ALA A 779 -37.01 -8.22 -32.52
CA ALA A 779 -37.15 -9.67 -32.55
C ALA A 779 -37.26 -10.24 -33.98
N GLY A 780 -37.66 -9.42 -34.95
CA GLY A 780 -37.76 -9.78 -36.37
C GLY A 780 -36.44 -10.22 -36.99
N THR A 781 -36.49 -11.18 -37.91
CA THR A 781 -35.31 -11.76 -38.57
C THR A 781 -35.32 -11.51 -40.09
N ILE A 782 -34.13 -11.25 -40.64
CA ILE A 782 -33.85 -11.34 -42.08
C ILE A 782 -33.03 -12.61 -42.28
N GLY A 783 -33.66 -13.64 -42.88
CA GLY A 783 -33.16 -15.00 -42.78
C GLY A 783 -33.14 -15.46 -41.32
N TYR A 784 -31.94 -15.71 -40.79
CA TYR A 784 -31.71 -16.06 -39.38
C TYR A 784 -31.13 -14.91 -38.55
N GLN A 785 -30.86 -13.75 -39.14
CA GLN A 785 -30.19 -12.64 -38.47
C GLN A 785 -31.20 -11.61 -37.95
N ARG A 786 -31.06 -11.19 -36.69
CA ARG A 786 -31.82 -10.09 -36.08
C ARG A 786 -31.04 -8.78 -36.27
N GLU A 787 -30.94 -8.32 -37.52
CA GLU A 787 -30.10 -7.17 -37.88
C GLU A 787 -30.44 -5.89 -37.09
N ASN A 788 -31.72 -5.63 -36.82
CA ASN A 788 -32.16 -4.48 -36.04
C ASN A 788 -31.70 -4.57 -34.59
N LEU A 789 -31.75 -5.77 -33.98
CA LEU A 789 -31.24 -6.01 -32.63
C LEU A 789 -29.72 -5.81 -32.60
N THR A 790 -28.99 -6.40 -33.54
CA THR A 790 -27.53 -6.28 -33.60
C THR A 790 -27.11 -4.81 -33.77
N ARG A 791 -27.79 -4.05 -34.64
CA ARG A 791 -27.52 -2.62 -34.82
C ARG A 791 -27.74 -1.83 -33.54
N LEU A 792 -28.90 -1.99 -32.90
CA LEU A 792 -29.21 -1.30 -31.65
C LEU A 792 -28.20 -1.65 -30.57
N VAL A 793 -27.90 -2.94 -30.39
CA VAL A 793 -26.97 -3.41 -29.35
C VAL A 793 -25.56 -2.87 -29.60
N ASP A 794 -25.07 -2.86 -30.85
CA ASP A 794 -23.76 -2.30 -31.19
C ASP A 794 -23.69 -0.78 -30.97
N GLU A 795 -24.76 -0.06 -31.29
CA GLU A 795 -24.87 1.37 -31.01
C GLU A 795 -24.89 1.64 -29.50
N GLN A 796 -25.66 0.88 -28.73
CA GLN A 796 -25.74 1.09 -27.29
C GLN A 796 -24.46 0.67 -26.55
N ILE A 797 -23.73 -0.36 -26.99
CA ILE A 797 -22.40 -0.66 -26.43
C ILE A 797 -21.48 0.55 -26.61
N LYS A 798 -21.40 1.10 -27.82
CA LYS A 798 -20.57 2.28 -28.11
C LYS A 798 -20.99 3.50 -27.30
N ASN A 799 -22.30 3.73 -27.14
CA ASN A 799 -22.80 4.86 -26.36
C ASN A 799 -22.44 4.73 -24.87
N VAL A 800 -22.55 3.53 -24.29
CA VAL A 800 -22.21 3.28 -22.89
C VAL A 800 -20.69 3.34 -22.66
N GLU A 801 -19.89 2.87 -23.62
CA GLU A 801 -18.43 3.06 -23.61
C GLU A 801 -18.07 4.56 -23.69
N HIS A 802 -18.75 5.32 -24.53
CA HIS A 802 -18.56 6.77 -24.62
C HIS A 802 -18.91 7.49 -23.30
N ILE A 803 -19.98 7.07 -22.62
CA ILE A 803 -20.33 7.57 -21.27
C ILE A 803 -19.17 7.29 -20.28
N ALA A 804 -18.59 6.10 -20.32
CA ALA A 804 -17.42 5.77 -19.48
C ALA A 804 -16.20 6.67 -19.79
N GLU A 805 -15.94 6.97 -21.06
CA GLU A 805 -14.88 7.89 -21.48
C GLU A 805 -15.12 9.31 -20.96
N ILE A 806 -16.36 9.80 -21.04
CA ILE A 806 -16.74 11.13 -20.52
C ILE A 806 -16.49 11.18 -19.01
N ILE A 807 -16.94 10.17 -18.25
CA ILE A 807 -16.72 10.10 -16.79
C ILE A 807 -15.22 10.08 -16.47
N SER A 808 -14.44 9.26 -17.18
CA SER A 808 -13.00 9.22 -17.01
C SER A 808 -12.36 10.59 -17.26
N ARG A 809 -12.73 11.26 -18.35
CA ARG A 809 -12.18 12.59 -18.69
C ARG A 809 -12.58 13.69 -17.71
N LEU A 810 -13.81 13.67 -17.20
CA LEU A 810 -14.33 14.74 -16.34
C LEU A 810 -13.83 14.64 -14.90
N TYR A 811 -13.67 13.42 -14.39
CA TYR A 811 -13.48 13.16 -12.96
C TYR A 811 -12.17 12.43 -12.62
N LEU A 812 -11.68 11.57 -13.51
CA LEU A 812 -10.55 10.69 -13.23
C LEU A 812 -9.23 11.26 -13.82
N ASN A 813 -9.31 11.85 -15.02
CA ASN A 813 -8.18 12.44 -15.73
C ASN A 813 -8.17 13.97 -15.64
N HIS A 814 -7.23 14.56 -14.90
CA HIS A 814 -7.04 16.02 -14.84
C HIS A 814 -6.17 16.55 -15.99
N ALA A 815 -6.60 16.30 -17.23
CA ALA A 815 -6.19 17.15 -18.35
C ALA A 815 -6.83 18.53 -18.19
N PRO A 816 -6.18 19.64 -18.60
CA PRO A 816 -6.77 20.98 -18.49
C PRO A 816 -8.13 21.02 -19.20
N ARG A 817 -9.18 21.40 -18.45
CA ARG A 817 -10.55 21.53 -18.95
C ARG A 817 -10.61 22.70 -19.94
N ALA A 818 -11.02 22.45 -21.19
CA ALA A 818 -11.43 23.53 -22.07
C ALA A 818 -12.82 24.02 -21.62
N GLY A 819 -12.93 25.30 -21.26
CA GLY A 819 -14.21 25.96 -21.01
C GLY A 819 -14.78 25.87 -19.58
N VAL A 820 -14.07 25.27 -18.60
CA VAL A 820 -14.45 25.36 -17.19
C VAL A 820 -13.54 26.37 -16.51
N ILE A 821 -14.08 27.56 -16.24
CA ILE A 821 -13.43 28.60 -15.45
C ILE A 821 -13.44 28.12 -14.00
N HIS A 822 -12.32 27.56 -13.52
CA HIS A 822 -12.11 27.41 -12.09
C HIS A 822 -12.10 28.81 -11.45
N ALA A 823 -12.64 28.94 -10.24
CA ALA A 823 -12.67 30.17 -9.44
C ALA A 823 -11.27 30.64 -8.97
N THR A 824 -10.21 30.34 -9.73
CA THR A 824 -8.82 30.70 -9.49
C THR A 824 -8.19 31.41 -10.69
N THR A 825 -9.01 32.04 -11.55
CA THR A 825 -8.50 33.02 -12.51
C THR A 825 -8.07 34.28 -11.77
N THR A 826 -6.88 34.27 -11.17
CA THR A 826 -6.09 35.49 -11.05
C THR A 826 -5.78 35.93 -12.47
N GLU A 827 -6.45 36.99 -12.91
CA GLU A 827 -6.06 37.77 -14.07
C GLU A 827 -4.56 38.09 -13.93
N VAL A 828 -3.75 37.54 -14.85
CA VAL A 828 -2.41 38.05 -15.07
C VAL A 828 -2.62 39.37 -15.81
N SER A 829 -2.72 40.47 -15.06
CA SER A 829 -2.54 41.79 -15.65
C SER A 829 -1.06 41.89 -16.02
N GLU A 830 -0.76 41.98 -17.31
CA GLU A 830 0.55 42.39 -17.80
C GLU A 830 0.87 43.80 -17.25
N VAL A 831 1.80 43.87 -16.28
CA VAL A 831 2.60 45.06 -15.96
C VAL A 831 4.02 44.62 -15.69
#